data_AF-A0A8T4D5L1-F1
#
_entry.id   AF-A0A8T4D5L1-F1
#
_cell.length_a   1.000
_cell.length_b   1.000
_cell.length_c   1.000
_cell.angle_alpha   90.00
_cell.angle_beta   90.00
_cell.angle_gamma   90.00
#
_symmetry.space_group_name_H-M   'P 1'
#
loop_
_entity.id
_entity.type
_entity.pdbx_description
1 polymer ?
#
loop_
_entity_poly.entity_id
_entity_poly.type
_entity_poly.pdbx_seq_one_letter_code
_entity_poly.pdbx_strand_id
1 'polypeptide(L)'
;MENDTVVEAGKKETRANLVVPLAILVFLAFAWLVYVHENRIWLATFQQVVSWLANPTINYTPIQIEGIPLAFLATVEILILGVISSHTLLAGEKDAVIKFISALGLGVGFTGLITIILGIFGSLFQLPLNIAILLLCVGFLLVAFYRQKGNEKPSVREFFKAYFVIGKLRRPANFKLWLLACLAIGIIFFFCFYHALLTVIVHWDSTVYHAVMPVIMYESHGIPVIAGPSIGIEMSANFPPLFSALGAFYYVQIGLIEDFYLRAIPPVMGILTVLATYKIGEVLAGKKYGIISALFLTITPLFFRYSIYATSYSILTFFGTVSVLFLFLAIIRGDTKYWIMCGVFYGFALLTSYIAMYLAPFFIIGLIYYFIKKKSGFRANTKIVLLLGLSALIIGGVWYLRNLVLVGNPVYPNGYTVLGGINIDPLIIETTFEGIKRDATAAFFGGEVSVIEKIVIFITYKTHFPAISLLTILGIALLPTQSKKFWLILAWPLTLSIVTLSGITWGFPRHIVFTLPGFALLSALPIAKAIEKCEKYDRNMIRHSKNAFSQIKNKIPLPRKSDLLRIGIAIILITAFLFPSLTFSMGGKAVLDNLPDEPRSNYLWFLKNPNAEKWIALTNLIPDAKAWKWLDENLNEGEKVATIENSVYYVKNCGNEYFFYLDGWEARQLYNITDPVAIIQYLRSENVKYVLDVAWAREHGHFDILPMTRFLRPPYFPTIVNNIYNVGPIETPITKNSRIMLSINQKGWSEPQLINGVLAQSVIAGSNFPRLYVDTPNLTSVEITYLDTGTDKLSINLYNQYSNTTIFDYTVIQKKDTNEWKTCDFLAPASEKGYVELAFHAYYENFTISRIEAVPVQSQGKVSLCSLEREMTNATFPPTLMVYLPLLADNETVMVQTDSFGKEISVEIFEGVIQPWETTKWWEHHELVARSPSLPTYGQANPSLVWKTKSGLYTLIITLRDEYAQDAKVDLQISIGGTR
;
A
#
# COMPACT_ATOMS: atom_id res chain seq x y z
N MET A 1 -16.47 -49.78 -55.09
CA MET A 1 -15.70 -50.09 -53.86
C MET A 1 -14.58 -49.10 -53.58
N GLU A 2 -13.70 -48.75 -54.52
CA GLU A 2 -12.64 -47.73 -54.29
C GLU A 2 -13.16 -46.31 -54.01
N ASN A 3 -14.31 -45.92 -54.56
CA ASN A 3 -14.92 -44.62 -54.26
C ASN A 3 -15.58 -44.54 -52.87
N ASP A 4 -16.07 -45.66 -52.33
CA ASP A 4 -16.75 -45.69 -51.03
C ASP A 4 -15.76 -45.61 -49.87
N THR A 5 -14.60 -46.26 -49.98
CA THR A 5 -13.51 -46.19 -49.00
C THR A 5 -12.88 -44.80 -48.92
N VAL A 6 -12.73 -44.10 -50.04
CA VAL A 6 -12.24 -42.70 -50.09
C VAL A 6 -13.25 -41.73 -49.48
N VAL A 7 -14.55 -41.93 -49.71
CA VAL A 7 -15.63 -41.12 -49.11
C VAL A 7 -15.74 -41.37 -47.60
N GLU A 8 -15.56 -42.61 -47.15
CA GLU A 8 -15.62 -42.98 -45.74
C GLU A 8 -14.38 -42.49 -44.95
N ALA A 9 -13.18 -42.58 -45.54
CA ALA A 9 -11.96 -41.98 -45.01
C ALA A 9 -12.09 -40.45 -44.91
N GLY A 10 -12.64 -39.79 -45.94
CA GLY A 10 -12.91 -38.34 -45.93
C GLY A 10 -13.94 -37.92 -44.87
N LYS A 11 -14.98 -38.73 -44.61
CA LYS A 11 -15.94 -38.51 -43.51
C LYS A 11 -15.31 -38.70 -42.13
N LYS A 12 -14.39 -39.66 -41.98
CA LYS A 12 -13.65 -39.93 -40.73
C LYS A 12 -12.68 -38.78 -40.39
N GLU A 13 -11.93 -38.30 -41.38
CA GLU A 13 -11.06 -37.12 -41.25
C GLU A 13 -11.86 -35.84 -40.96
N THR A 14 -13.04 -35.70 -41.57
CA THR A 14 -13.93 -34.57 -41.32
C THR A 14 -14.48 -34.60 -39.89
N ARG A 15 -14.92 -35.76 -39.36
CA ARG A 15 -15.34 -35.90 -37.94
C ARG A 15 -14.19 -35.65 -36.96
N ALA A 16 -12.96 -36.03 -37.29
CA ALA A 16 -11.78 -35.77 -36.45
C ALA A 16 -11.52 -34.27 -36.22
N ASN A 17 -11.93 -33.39 -37.14
CA ASN A 17 -11.79 -31.93 -36.97
C ASN A 17 -12.70 -31.36 -35.86
N LEU A 18 -13.73 -32.07 -35.39
CA LEU A 18 -14.60 -31.62 -34.29
C LEU A 18 -14.12 -32.08 -32.91
N VAL A 19 -13.18 -33.02 -32.82
CA VAL A 19 -12.64 -33.52 -31.54
C VAL A 19 -11.86 -32.42 -30.83
N VAL A 20 -11.02 -31.67 -31.55
CA VAL A 20 -10.21 -30.59 -30.99
C VAL A 20 -11.07 -29.46 -30.40
N PRO A 21 -12.06 -28.88 -31.13
CA PRO A 21 -12.96 -27.89 -30.55
C PRO A 21 -13.78 -28.41 -29.36
N LEU A 22 -14.22 -29.67 -29.38
CA LEU A 22 -14.92 -30.27 -28.24
C LEU A 22 -14.03 -30.38 -27.00
N ALA A 23 -12.79 -30.87 -27.15
CA ALA A 23 -11.83 -30.96 -26.07
C ALA A 23 -11.51 -29.58 -25.48
N ILE A 24 -11.34 -28.56 -26.33
CA ILE A 24 -11.10 -27.18 -25.89
C ILE A 24 -12.31 -26.60 -25.17
N LEU A 25 -13.53 -26.88 -25.62
CA LEU A 25 -14.75 -26.47 -24.92
C LEU A 25 -14.85 -27.09 -23.52
N VAL A 26 -14.64 -28.41 -23.41
CA VAL A 26 -14.65 -29.11 -22.11
C VAL A 26 -13.57 -28.56 -21.19
N PHE A 27 -12.37 -28.35 -21.69
CA PHE A 27 -11.26 -27.80 -20.92
C PHE A 27 -11.52 -26.35 -20.49
N LEU A 28 -12.12 -25.52 -21.35
CA LEU A 28 -12.51 -24.15 -21.03
C LEU A 28 -13.57 -24.12 -19.91
N ALA A 29 -14.58 -24.98 -19.99
CA ALA A 29 -15.59 -25.11 -18.94
C ALA A 29 -14.96 -25.57 -17.62
N PHE A 30 -14.07 -26.57 -17.66
CA PHE A 30 -13.33 -27.04 -16.49
C PHE A 30 -12.46 -25.95 -15.87
N ALA A 31 -11.70 -25.20 -16.70
CA ALA A 31 -10.86 -24.09 -16.24
C ALA A 31 -11.67 -23.00 -15.53
N TRP A 32 -12.85 -22.66 -16.05
CA TRP A 32 -13.76 -21.71 -15.42
C TRP A 32 -14.35 -22.26 -14.11
N LEU A 33 -14.73 -23.54 -14.06
CA LEU A 33 -15.25 -24.17 -12.84
C LEU A 33 -14.20 -24.22 -11.72
N VAL A 34 -12.95 -24.56 -12.03
CA VAL A 34 -11.83 -24.52 -11.06
C VAL A 34 -11.67 -23.09 -10.53
N TYR A 35 -11.64 -22.09 -11.42
CA TYR A 35 -11.57 -20.69 -11.02
C TYR A 35 -12.71 -20.29 -10.07
N VAL A 36 -13.95 -20.67 -10.38
CA VAL A 36 -15.12 -20.37 -9.53
C VAL A 36 -15.04 -21.08 -8.17
N HIS A 37 -14.53 -22.31 -8.14
CA HIS A 37 -14.40 -23.09 -6.89
C HIS A 37 -13.40 -22.43 -5.92
N GLU A 38 -12.22 -22.05 -6.42
CA GLU A 38 -11.19 -21.36 -5.64
C GLU A 38 -11.67 -19.99 -5.16
N ASN A 39 -12.47 -19.29 -5.97
CA ASN A 39 -12.94 -17.93 -5.68
C ASN A 39 -14.41 -17.86 -5.24
N ARG A 40 -14.95 -18.95 -4.68
CA ARG A 40 -16.39 -19.08 -4.35
C ARG A 40 -16.93 -18.01 -3.41
N ILE A 41 -16.10 -17.49 -2.50
CA ILE A 41 -16.47 -16.41 -1.57
C ILE A 41 -16.89 -15.16 -2.37
N TRP A 42 -16.26 -14.89 -3.51
CA TRP A 42 -16.56 -13.76 -4.37
C TRP A 42 -17.88 -13.88 -5.13
N LEU A 43 -18.57 -15.03 -5.12
CA LEU A 43 -19.92 -15.16 -5.69
C LEU A 43 -20.94 -14.24 -5.00
N ALA A 44 -20.70 -13.87 -3.74
CA ALA A 44 -21.52 -12.86 -3.04
C ALA A 44 -21.51 -11.51 -3.77
N THR A 45 -20.41 -11.12 -4.41
CA THR A 45 -20.33 -9.88 -5.20
C THR A 45 -21.15 -9.96 -6.49
N PHE A 46 -21.17 -11.14 -7.12
CA PHE A 46 -22.01 -11.39 -8.30
C PHE A 46 -23.50 -11.29 -7.94
N GLN A 47 -23.90 -11.80 -6.77
CA GLN A 47 -25.27 -11.64 -6.27
C GLN A 47 -25.65 -10.17 -6.07
N GLN A 48 -24.74 -9.35 -5.52
CA GLN A 48 -24.96 -7.90 -5.39
C GLN A 48 -25.12 -7.23 -6.76
N VAL A 49 -24.33 -7.63 -7.77
CA VAL A 49 -24.44 -7.14 -9.15
C VAL A 49 -25.78 -7.51 -9.78
N VAL A 50 -26.20 -8.77 -9.68
CA VAL A 50 -27.50 -9.22 -10.20
C VAL A 50 -28.64 -8.48 -9.51
N SER A 51 -28.55 -8.29 -8.19
CA SER A 51 -29.55 -7.54 -7.41
C SER A 51 -29.63 -6.07 -7.84
N TRP A 52 -28.48 -5.43 -8.09
CA TRP A 52 -28.45 -4.06 -8.59
C TRP A 52 -28.94 -3.94 -10.03
N LEU A 53 -28.62 -4.89 -10.91
CA LEU A 53 -29.14 -4.90 -12.28
C LEU A 53 -30.67 -5.02 -12.32
N ALA A 54 -31.27 -5.71 -11.34
CA ALA A 54 -32.72 -5.79 -11.20
C ALA A 54 -33.37 -4.48 -10.72
N ASN A 55 -32.65 -3.69 -9.90
CA ASN A 55 -33.12 -2.41 -9.38
C ASN A 55 -31.96 -1.40 -9.29
N PRO A 56 -31.58 -0.76 -10.41
CA PRO A 56 -30.40 0.09 -10.46
C PRO A 56 -30.64 1.41 -9.72
N THR A 57 -29.78 1.69 -8.73
CA THR A 57 -29.77 2.94 -7.97
C THR A 57 -28.42 3.63 -8.10
N ILE A 58 -28.45 4.95 -8.38
CA ILE A 58 -27.26 5.81 -8.48
C ILE A 58 -27.57 7.13 -7.77
N ASN A 59 -26.74 7.47 -6.79
CA ASN A 59 -26.70 8.74 -6.08
C ASN A 59 -25.60 9.60 -6.72
N TYR A 60 -25.95 10.27 -7.82
CA TYR A 60 -24.98 11.07 -8.57
C TYR A 60 -24.76 12.43 -7.91
N THR A 61 -23.49 12.79 -7.73
CA THR A 61 -23.06 14.14 -7.32
C THR A 61 -22.45 14.86 -8.53
N PRO A 62 -22.88 16.09 -8.89
CA PRO A 62 -22.32 16.83 -10.02
C PRO A 62 -20.81 17.02 -9.93
N ILE A 63 -20.11 16.79 -11.05
CA ILE A 63 -18.66 17.01 -11.15
C ILE A 63 -18.35 18.43 -11.61
N GLN A 64 -17.42 19.09 -10.94
CA GLN A 64 -16.83 20.36 -11.35
C GLN A 64 -15.37 20.10 -11.68
N ILE A 65 -14.93 20.54 -12.87
CA ILE A 65 -13.57 20.31 -13.38
C ILE A 65 -13.06 21.65 -13.89
N GLU A 66 -11.91 22.07 -13.40
CA GLU A 66 -11.29 23.34 -13.78
C GLU A 66 -10.30 23.16 -14.95
N GLY A 67 -10.13 24.18 -15.78
CA GLY A 67 -9.09 24.19 -16.82
C GLY A 67 -9.35 23.37 -18.09
N ILE A 68 -10.59 22.92 -18.34
CA ILE A 68 -10.96 22.09 -19.51
C ILE A 68 -10.43 22.63 -20.85
N PRO A 69 -10.58 23.92 -21.19
CA PRO A 69 -10.09 24.43 -22.47
C PRO A 69 -8.57 24.30 -22.62
N LEU A 70 -7.81 24.58 -21.55
CA LEU A 70 -6.35 24.47 -21.55
C LEU A 70 -5.89 23.01 -21.60
N ALA A 71 -6.55 22.12 -20.85
CA ALA A 71 -6.29 20.69 -20.91
C ALA A 71 -6.55 20.10 -22.30
N PHE A 72 -7.58 20.59 -23.00
CA PHE A 72 -7.84 20.22 -24.39
C PHE A 72 -6.70 20.66 -25.31
N LEU A 73 -6.22 21.90 -25.20
CA LEU A 73 -5.07 22.39 -25.97
C LEU A 73 -3.80 21.58 -25.66
N ALA A 74 -3.53 21.30 -24.40
CA ALA A 74 -2.41 20.46 -23.96
C ALA A 74 -2.49 19.04 -24.58
N THR A 75 -3.69 18.46 -24.67
CA THR A 75 -3.91 17.18 -25.36
C THR A 75 -3.65 17.31 -26.87
N VAL A 76 -4.04 18.42 -27.50
CA VAL A 76 -3.76 18.70 -28.91
C VAL A 76 -2.26 18.81 -29.17
N GLU A 77 -1.49 19.42 -28.28
CA GLU A 77 -0.03 19.49 -28.37
C GLU A 77 0.62 18.09 -28.36
N ILE A 78 0.20 17.23 -27.41
CA ILE A 78 0.60 15.83 -27.35
C ILE A 78 0.32 15.13 -28.70
N LEU A 79 -0.88 15.34 -29.26
CA LEU A 79 -1.28 14.73 -30.53
C LEU A 79 -0.45 15.24 -31.71
N ILE A 80 -0.19 16.54 -31.80
CA ILE A 80 0.60 17.14 -32.88
C ILE A 80 2.03 16.60 -32.84
N LEU A 81 2.68 16.64 -31.67
CA LEU A 81 4.03 16.09 -31.47
C LEU A 81 4.08 14.60 -31.84
N GLY A 82 3.07 13.85 -31.41
CA GLY A 82 2.91 12.44 -31.73
C GLY A 82 2.79 12.14 -33.22
N VAL A 83 1.92 12.88 -33.93
CA VAL A 83 1.70 12.72 -35.38
C VAL A 83 2.98 13.05 -36.14
N ILE A 84 3.64 14.17 -35.82
CA ILE A 84 4.86 14.62 -36.51
C ILE A 84 6.00 13.62 -36.30
N SER A 85 6.25 13.21 -35.04
CA SER A 85 7.31 12.27 -34.70
C SER A 85 7.04 10.88 -35.30
N SER A 86 5.80 10.39 -35.26
CA SER A 86 5.42 9.10 -35.86
C SER A 86 5.63 9.06 -37.36
N HIS A 87 5.18 10.07 -38.10
CA HIS A 87 5.40 10.14 -39.55
C HIS A 87 6.89 10.16 -39.91
N THR A 88 7.71 10.84 -39.10
CA THR A 88 9.15 10.95 -39.32
C THR A 88 9.87 9.64 -39.04
N LEU A 89 9.60 9.01 -37.89
CA LEU A 89 10.26 7.77 -37.45
C LEU A 89 9.76 6.52 -38.19
N LEU A 90 8.49 6.50 -38.59
CA LEU A 90 7.84 5.41 -39.32
C LEU A 90 7.56 5.75 -40.79
N ALA A 91 8.45 6.50 -41.43
CA ALA A 91 8.33 6.86 -42.84
C ALA A 91 8.02 5.63 -43.72
N GLY A 92 7.01 5.76 -44.58
CA GLY A 92 6.55 4.68 -45.48
C GLY A 92 5.73 3.56 -44.82
N GLU A 93 5.45 3.62 -43.51
CA GLU A 93 4.45 2.73 -42.90
C GLU A 93 3.07 2.97 -43.53
N LYS A 94 2.33 1.89 -43.81
CA LYS A 94 1.00 1.96 -44.43
C LYS A 94 -0.12 1.51 -43.48
N ASP A 95 0.24 0.83 -42.40
CA ASP A 95 -0.72 0.32 -41.44
C ASP A 95 -1.25 1.43 -40.53
N ALA A 96 -2.54 1.76 -40.68
CA ALA A 96 -3.19 2.84 -39.93
C ALA A 96 -3.19 2.60 -38.42
N VAL A 97 -3.30 1.35 -37.96
CA VAL A 97 -3.32 1.02 -36.54
C VAL A 97 -1.93 1.23 -35.92
N ILE A 98 -0.87 0.81 -36.63
CA ILE A 98 0.52 1.04 -36.18
C ILE A 98 0.79 2.55 -36.10
N LYS A 99 0.40 3.32 -37.11
CA LYS A 99 0.55 4.79 -37.10
C LYS A 99 -0.19 5.44 -35.94
N PHE A 100 -1.44 5.06 -35.73
CA PHE A 100 -2.29 5.65 -34.68
C PHE A 100 -1.70 5.39 -33.28
N ILE A 101 -1.37 4.13 -32.98
CA ILE A 101 -0.77 3.74 -31.70
C ILE A 101 0.58 4.44 -31.51
N SER A 102 1.39 4.51 -32.57
CA SER A 102 2.70 5.16 -32.50
C SER A 102 2.60 6.67 -32.33
N ALA A 103 1.64 7.33 -32.98
CA ALA A 103 1.44 8.76 -32.83
C ALA A 103 1.06 9.09 -31.38
N LEU A 104 0.05 8.42 -30.83
CA LEU A 104 -0.33 8.64 -29.43
C LEU A 104 0.80 8.30 -28.46
N GLY A 105 1.47 7.17 -28.66
CA GLY A 105 2.54 6.74 -27.77
C GLY A 105 3.78 7.64 -27.83
N LEU A 106 4.21 8.07 -29.02
CA LEU A 106 5.33 9.00 -29.14
C LEU A 106 4.97 10.38 -28.58
N GLY A 107 3.75 10.86 -28.82
CA GLY A 107 3.29 12.15 -28.27
C GLY A 107 3.34 12.16 -26.75
N VAL A 108 2.74 11.15 -26.12
CA VAL A 108 2.73 10.99 -24.66
C VAL A 108 4.15 10.79 -24.12
N GLY A 109 4.93 9.90 -24.73
CA GLY A 109 6.29 9.59 -24.27
C GLY A 109 7.24 10.79 -24.36
N PHE A 110 7.25 11.51 -25.50
CA PHE A 110 8.12 12.68 -25.65
C PHE A 110 7.67 13.87 -24.80
N THR A 111 6.37 14.08 -24.62
CA THR A 111 5.87 15.13 -23.74
C THR A 111 6.31 14.87 -22.31
N GLY A 112 6.10 13.65 -21.80
CA GLY A 112 6.57 13.28 -20.46
C GLY A 112 8.09 13.38 -20.33
N LEU A 113 8.86 12.97 -21.34
CA LEU A 113 10.32 13.11 -21.36
C LEU A 113 10.76 14.59 -21.27
N ILE A 114 10.15 15.49 -22.04
CA ILE A 114 10.46 16.93 -21.98
C ILE A 114 10.13 17.48 -20.58
N THR A 115 8.97 17.13 -20.02
CA THR A 115 8.59 17.54 -18.67
C THR A 115 9.60 17.07 -17.63
N ILE A 116 10.10 15.83 -17.75
CA ILE A 116 11.18 15.31 -16.89
C ILE A 116 12.45 16.15 -17.06
N ILE A 117 12.90 16.38 -18.29
CA ILE A 117 14.14 17.13 -18.56
C ILE A 117 14.05 18.53 -17.96
N LEU A 118 12.95 19.26 -18.20
CA LEU A 118 12.75 20.59 -17.63
C LEU A 118 12.63 20.56 -16.11
N GLY A 119 11.99 19.54 -15.55
CA GLY A 119 11.92 19.31 -14.12
C GLY A 119 13.29 19.10 -13.47
N ILE A 120 14.18 18.32 -14.09
CA ILE A 120 15.56 18.11 -13.63
C ILE A 120 16.33 19.44 -13.55
N PHE A 121 16.09 20.36 -14.49
CA PHE A 121 16.74 21.66 -14.52
C PHE A 121 15.99 22.77 -13.77
N GLY A 122 14.93 22.45 -13.01
CA GLY A 122 14.14 23.45 -12.28
C GLY A 122 13.52 24.54 -13.17
N SER A 123 13.19 24.18 -14.42
CA SER A 123 12.69 25.10 -15.45
C SER A 123 11.30 24.69 -15.93
N LEU A 124 10.51 24.00 -15.09
CA LEU A 124 9.20 23.48 -15.44
C LEU A 124 8.12 24.57 -15.32
N PHE A 125 8.19 25.53 -16.23
CA PHE A 125 7.18 26.57 -16.43
C PHE A 125 6.48 26.37 -17.78
N GLN A 126 5.28 26.94 -17.93
CA GLN A 126 4.47 26.78 -19.13
C GLN A 126 5.20 27.23 -20.42
N LEU A 127 5.88 28.38 -20.38
CA LEU A 127 6.57 28.91 -21.56
C LEU A 127 7.77 28.05 -22.00
N PRO A 128 8.76 27.72 -21.14
CA PRO A 128 9.83 26.77 -21.48
C PRO A 128 9.31 25.43 -22.00
N LEU A 129 8.26 24.89 -21.38
CA LEU A 129 7.64 23.63 -21.77
C LEU A 129 7.09 23.69 -23.22
N ASN A 130 6.32 24.73 -23.53
CA ASN A 130 5.76 24.92 -24.87
C ASN A 130 6.84 25.16 -25.92
N ILE A 131 7.87 25.95 -25.59
CA ILE A 131 9.02 26.17 -26.47
C ILE A 131 9.76 24.85 -26.75
N ALA A 132 10.02 24.04 -25.73
CA ALA A 132 10.70 22.76 -25.88
C ALA A 132 9.92 21.78 -26.77
N ILE A 133 8.59 21.68 -26.58
CA ILE A 133 7.71 20.86 -27.42
C ILE A 133 7.71 21.37 -28.87
N LEU A 134 7.63 22.69 -29.07
CA LEU A 134 7.67 23.30 -30.39
C LEU A 134 9.00 23.03 -31.09
N LEU A 135 10.14 23.22 -30.41
CA LEU A 135 11.47 22.94 -30.95
C LEU A 135 11.63 21.47 -31.34
N LEU A 136 11.08 20.54 -30.54
CA LEU A 136 11.07 19.12 -30.86
C LEU A 136 10.24 18.83 -32.13
N CYS A 137 9.06 19.46 -32.25
CA CYS A 137 8.24 19.37 -33.46
C CYS A 137 8.99 19.88 -34.70
N VAL A 138 9.63 21.05 -34.60
CA VAL A 138 10.44 21.64 -35.68
C VAL A 138 11.60 20.71 -36.04
N GLY A 139 12.30 20.14 -35.06
CA GLY A 139 13.38 19.18 -35.29
C GLY A 139 12.92 17.96 -36.10
N PHE A 140 11.79 17.35 -35.73
CA PHE A 140 11.23 16.23 -36.51
C PHE A 140 10.81 16.65 -37.92
N LEU A 141 10.19 17.82 -38.08
CA LEU A 141 9.80 18.34 -39.40
C LEU A 141 11.03 18.57 -40.30
N LEU A 142 12.12 19.11 -39.77
CA LEU A 142 13.38 19.29 -40.50
C LEU A 142 13.97 17.94 -40.94
N VAL A 143 13.98 16.93 -40.06
CA VAL A 143 14.43 15.57 -40.39
C VAL A 143 13.53 14.95 -41.47
N ALA A 144 12.23 15.12 -41.37
CA ALA A 144 11.28 14.63 -42.37
C ALA A 144 11.49 15.29 -43.74
N PHE A 145 11.67 16.62 -43.77
CA PHE A 145 11.93 17.38 -44.98
C PHE A 145 13.24 16.95 -45.63
N TYR A 146 14.31 16.78 -44.84
CA TYR A 146 15.60 16.28 -45.33
C TYR A 146 15.47 14.91 -45.99
N ARG A 147 14.71 13.98 -45.40
CA ARG A 147 14.45 12.65 -45.97
C ARG A 147 13.64 12.69 -47.28
N GLN A 148 12.84 13.73 -47.52
CA GLN A 148 12.04 13.88 -48.73
C GLN A 148 12.77 14.57 -49.89
N LYS A 149 13.91 15.23 -49.64
CA LYS A 149 14.68 16.02 -50.64
C LYS A 149 15.14 15.21 -51.89
N GLY A 150 15.01 13.89 -51.88
CA GLY A 150 15.30 13.00 -53.02
C GLY A 150 14.09 12.55 -53.85
N ASN A 151 12.85 12.92 -53.50
CA ASN A 151 11.64 12.64 -54.28
C ASN A 151 11.06 13.94 -54.85
N GLU A 152 10.43 13.86 -56.04
CA GLU A 152 9.86 15.02 -56.76
C GLU A 152 9.06 15.98 -55.86
N LYS A 153 9.28 17.29 -56.08
CA LYS A 153 8.85 18.44 -55.26
C LYS A 153 7.47 18.24 -54.61
N PRO A 154 7.39 17.84 -53.33
CA PRO A 154 6.12 17.80 -52.64
C PRO A 154 5.67 19.25 -52.36
N SER A 155 4.46 19.59 -52.78
CA SER A 155 3.83 20.85 -52.39
C SER A 155 3.63 20.89 -50.87
N VAL A 156 3.86 22.04 -50.23
CA VAL A 156 3.61 22.25 -48.78
C VAL A 156 2.21 21.77 -48.38
N ARG A 157 1.22 21.95 -49.26
CA ARG A 157 -0.16 21.49 -49.05
C ARG A 157 -0.29 19.96 -49.04
N GLU A 158 0.46 19.27 -49.89
CA GLU A 158 0.49 17.79 -49.93
C GLU A 158 1.23 17.22 -48.73
N PHE A 159 2.29 17.90 -48.26
CA PHE A 159 3.00 17.58 -47.04
C PHE A 159 2.06 17.64 -45.82
N PHE A 160 1.34 18.75 -45.61
CA PHE A 160 0.38 18.86 -44.51
C PHE A 160 -0.77 17.85 -44.62
N LYS A 161 -1.28 17.58 -45.83
CA LYS A 161 -2.27 16.51 -46.04
C LYS A 161 -1.73 15.13 -45.64
N ALA A 162 -0.46 14.82 -45.93
CA ALA A 162 0.13 13.53 -45.58
C ALA A 162 0.25 13.30 -44.06
N TYR A 163 0.40 14.37 -43.27
CA TYR A 163 0.54 14.30 -41.81
C TYR A 163 -0.81 14.32 -41.08
N PHE A 164 -1.78 15.12 -41.55
CA PHE A 164 -3.03 15.36 -40.82
C PHE A 164 -4.26 14.64 -41.42
N VAL A 165 -4.14 13.95 -42.55
CA VAL A 165 -5.23 13.11 -43.08
C VAL A 165 -5.20 11.74 -42.41
N ILE A 166 -6.09 11.55 -41.43
CA ILE A 166 -6.41 10.24 -40.89
C ILE A 166 -7.14 9.46 -41.97
N GLY A 167 -6.48 8.46 -42.56
CA GLY A 167 -7.13 7.54 -43.49
C GLY A 167 -8.36 6.90 -42.83
N LYS A 168 -9.50 6.87 -43.55
CA LYS A 168 -10.73 6.26 -43.02
C LYS A 168 -10.43 4.85 -42.50
N LEU A 169 -10.67 4.60 -41.21
CA LEU A 169 -10.66 3.25 -40.65
C LEU A 169 -11.71 2.44 -41.42
N ARG A 170 -11.26 1.48 -42.24
CA ARG A 170 -12.16 0.61 -42.97
C ARG A 170 -12.85 -0.32 -41.98
N ARG A 171 -14.19 -0.34 -42.00
CA ARG A 171 -14.97 -1.33 -41.23
C ARG A 171 -14.50 -2.74 -41.62
N PRO A 172 -14.16 -3.61 -40.66
CA PRO A 172 -13.78 -4.97 -40.99
C PRO A 172 -14.97 -5.71 -41.61
N ALA A 173 -14.73 -6.46 -42.69
CA ALA A 173 -15.76 -7.18 -43.45
C ALA A 173 -16.62 -8.15 -42.59
N ASN A 174 -16.14 -8.53 -41.39
CA ASN A 174 -16.78 -9.46 -40.46
C ASN A 174 -17.25 -8.79 -39.15
N PHE A 175 -17.51 -7.48 -39.13
CA PHE A 175 -17.89 -6.74 -37.92
C PHE A 175 -19.07 -7.37 -37.15
N LYS A 176 -20.08 -7.88 -37.87
CA LYS A 176 -21.24 -8.57 -37.28
C LYS A 176 -20.87 -9.82 -36.46
N LEU A 177 -19.80 -10.53 -36.83
CA LEU A 177 -19.35 -11.76 -36.15
C LEU A 177 -18.64 -11.48 -34.83
N TRP A 178 -17.99 -10.32 -34.71
CA TRP A 178 -17.19 -9.93 -33.54
C TRP A 178 -17.84 -8.84 -32.70
N LEU A 179 -19.10 -8.51 -32.98
CA LEU A 179 -19.84 -7.46 -32.30
C LEU A 179 -19.91 -7.69 -30.79
N LEU A 180 -20.14 -8.93 -30.35
CA LEU A 180 -20.19 -9.29 -28.92
C LEU A 180 -18.85 -9.04 -28.22
N ALA A 181 -17.73 -9.40 -28.86
CA ALA A 181 -16.40 -9.15 -28.31
C ALA A 181 -16.11 -7.64 -28.22
N CYS A 182 -16.48 -6.88 -29.25
CA CYS A 182 -16.33 -5.42 -29.24
C CYS A 182 -17.23 -4.76 -28.18
N LEU A 183 -18.45 -5.26 -27.99
CA LEU A 183 -19.38 -4.79 -26.97
C LEU A 183 -18.84 -5.07 -25.56
N ALA A 184 -18.33 -6.28 -25.31
CA ALA A 184 -17.70 -6.63 -24.05
C ALA A 184 -16.52 -5.70 -23.74
N ILE A 185 -15.63 -5.47 -24.72
CA ILE A 185 -14.52 -4.51 -24.58
C ILE A 185 -15.05 -3.10 -24.27
N GLY A 186 -16.08 -2.64 -25.00
CA GLY A 186 -16.70 -1.33 -24.79
C GLY A 186 -17.32 -1.16 -23.40
N ILE A 187 -18.00 -2.19 -22.88
CA ILE A 187 -18.60 -2.21 -21.54
C ILE A 187 -17.51 -2.09 -20.48
N ILE A 188 -16.43 -2.88 -20.58
CA ILE A 188 -15.33 -2.82 -19.61
C ILE A 188 -14.69 -1.44 -19.60
N PHE A 189 -14.41 -0.85 -20.78
CA PHE A 189 -13.82 0.49 -20.82
C PHE A 189 -14.77 1.60 -20.41
N PHE A 190 -16.09 1.45 -20.60
CA PHE A 190 -17.06 2.34 -19.97
C PHE A 190 -16.87 2.36 -18.45
N PHE A 191 -16.79 1.19 -17.81
CA PHE A 191 -16.51 1.12 -16.38
C PHE A 191 -15.10 1.62 -16.03
N CYS A 192 -14.10 1.42 -16.90
CA CYS A 192 -12.76 1.95 -16.65
C CYS A 192 -12.80 3.48 -16.51
N PHE A 193 -13.38 4.17 -17.51
CA PHE A 193 -13.52 5.63 -17.46
C PHE A 193 -14.44 6.08 -16.33
N TYR A 194 -15.55 5.39 -16.10
CA TYR A 194 -16.47 5.70 -15.01
C TYR A 194 -15.76 5.71 -13.66
N HIS A 195 -15.06 4.62 -13.31
CA HIS A 195 -14.37 4.52 -12.03
C HIS A 195 -13.10 5.37 -11.97
N ALA A 196 -12.36 5.54 -13.06
CA ALA A 196 -11.20 6.42 -13.06
C ALA A 196 -11.60 7.89 -12.80
N LEU A 197 -12.61 8.39 -13.53
CA LEU A 197 -12.96 9.81 -13.57
C LEU A 197 -13.95 10.25 -12.49
N LEU A 198 -14.79 9.35 -11.98
CA LEU A 198 -15.83 9.70 -10.99
C LEU A 198 -15.52 9.18 -9.59
N THR A 199 -14.27 8.83 -9.28
CA THR A 199 -13.90 8.42 -7.92
C THR A 199 -12.52 8.93 -7.55
N VAL A 200 -12.33 9.22 -6.25
CA VAL A 200 -11.07 9.75 -5.69
C VAL A 200 -9.90 8.78 -5.81
N ILE A 201 -8.67 9.29 -5.68
CA ILE A 201 -7.45 8.47 -5.69
C ILE A 201 -7.36 7.67 -4.38
N VAL A 202 -7.20 6.36 -4.45
CA VAL A 202 -7.19 5.50 -3.24
C VAL A 202 -6.13 4.41 -3.27
N HIS A 203 -5.43 4.27 -4.39
CA HIS A 203 -4.40 3.24 -4.50
C HIS A 203 -3.16 3.68 -3.74
N TRP A 204 -2.59 2.75 -2.96
CA TRP A 204 -1.39 2.95 -2.14
C TRP A 204 -0.26 3.68 -2.89
N ASP A 205 0.29 3.08 -3.97
CA ASP A 205 1.36 3.72 -4.74
C ASP A 205 0.98 5.09 -5.33
N SER A 206 -0.32 5.34 -5.53
CA SER A 206 -0.80 6.64 -5.99
C SER A 206 -0.71 7.70 -4.91
N THR A 207 -1.17 7.39 -3.70
CA THR A 207 -1.16 8.31 -2.56
C THR A 207 0.23 8.52 -1.97
N VAL A 208 1.18 7.63 -2.28
CA VAL A 208 2.58 7.75 -1.89
C VAL A 208 3.38 8.63 -2.86
N TYR A 209 3.36 8.34 -4.17
CA TYR A 209 4.24 9.07 -5.11
C TYR A 209 3.68 9.32 -6.51
N HIS A 210 2.78 8.47 -7.06
CA HIS A 210 2.33 8.70 -8.43
C HIS A 210 1.44 9.95 -8.58
N ALA A 211 0.61 10.28 -7.59
CA ALA A 211 -0.21 11.49 -7.57
C ALA A 211 0.45 12.64 -6.80
N VAL A 212 1.39 12.32 -5.92
CA VAL A 212 2.17 13.29 -5.12
C VAL A 212 3.25 13.99 -5.96
N MET A 213 4.06 13.24 -6.72
CA MET A 213 5.13 13.83 -7.54
C MET A 213 4.65 14.87 -8.57
N PRO A 214 3.49 14.72 -9.25
CA PRO A 214 2.91 15.79 -10.08
C PRO A 214 2.70 17.11 -9.33
N VAL A 215 2.22 17.05 -8.08
CA VAL A 215 1.98 18.22 -7.22
C VAL A 215 3.33 18.87 -6.88
N ILE A 216 4.27 18.08 -6.37
CA ILE A 216 5.64 18.54 -6.06
C ILE A 216 6.29 19.18 -7.29
N MET A 217 6.14 18.57 -8.46
CA MET A 217 6.74 19.09 -9.70
C MET A 217 6.15 20.43 -10.13
N TYR A 218 4.84 20.58 -9.94
CA TYR A 218 4.12 21.81 -10.25
C TYR A 218 4.51 22.95 -9.29
N GLU A 219 4.49 22.69 -7.98
CA GLU A 219 4.77 23.70 -6.95
C GLU A 219 6.23 24.12 -6.90
N SER A 220 7.17 23.18 -7.07
CA SER A 220 8.61 23.47 -7.06
C SER A 220 9.16 23.94 -8.41
N HIS A 221 8.34 23.91 -9.47
CA HIS A 221 8.77 24.11 -10.86
C HIS A 221 9.96 23.22 -11.29
N GLY A 222 10.11 22.06 -10.64
CA GLY A 222 11.28 21.21 -10.74
C GLY A 222 11.06 19.79 -10.21
N ILE A 223 12.12 19.00 -10.09
CA ILE A 223 12.11 17.71 -9.38
C ILE A 223 13.13 17.80 -8.25
N PRO A 224 12.71 18.07 -7.00
CA PRO A 224 13.63 18.18 -5.88
C PRO A 224 14.34 16.84 -5.60
N VAL A 225 15.50 16.92 -4.96
CA VAL A 225 16.22 15.73 -4.48
C VAL A 225 15.66 15.34 -3.13
N ILE A 226 14.74 14.38 -3.13
CA ILE A 226 14.16 13.76 -1.94
C ILE A 226 14.74 12.35 -1.90
N ALA A 227 15.47 11.99 -0.83
CA ALA A 227 16.15 10.70 -0.71
C ALA A 227 16.25 10.28 0.76
N GLY A 228 15.90 9.02 1.01
CA GLY A 228 16.03 8.36 2.32
C GLY A 228 15.51 6.92 2.26
N PRO A 229 15.53 6.19 3.40
CA PRO A 229 15.13 4.80 3.47
C PRO A 229 13.63 4.57 3.60
N SER A 230 12.82 5.60 3.90
CA SER A 230 11.38 5.42 4.12
C SER A 230 10.69 4.82 2.90
N ILE A 231 9.78 3.87 3.14
CA ILE A 231 8.96 3.22 2.10
C ILE A 231 8.10 4.23 1.32
N GLY A 232 7.91 5.43 1.87
CA GLY A 232 7.21 6.53 1.25
C GLY A 232 7.97 7.28 0.16
N ILE A 233 7.79 8.60 0.15
CA ILE A 233 8.29 9.50 -0.90
C ILE A 233 9.83 9.55 -0.93
N GLU A 234 10.51 9.33 0.20
CA GLU A 234 11.98 9.30 0.29
C GLU A 234 12.64 8.31 -0.68
N MET A 235 12.16 7.06 -0.71
CA MET A 235 12.61 6.09 -1.69
C MET A 235 12.03 6.38 -3.08
N SER A 236 10.72 6.63 -3.14
CA SER A 236 9.95 6.56 -4.39
C SER A 236 10.03 7.81 -5.27
N ALA A 237 10.45 8.97 -4.75
CA ALA A 237 10.72 10.18 -5.54
C ALA A 237 11.84 9.98 -6.58
N ASN A 238 12.70 8.97 -6.37
CA ASN A 238 13.79 8.62 -7.26
C ASN A 238 13.42 7.50 -8.26
N PHE A 239 12.17 7.03 -8.26
CA PHE A 239 11.68 6.11 -9.28
C PHE A 239 11.42 6.83 -10.61
N PRO A 240 11.51 6.12 -11.76
CA PRO A 240 11.30 6.75 -13.06
C PRO A 240 9.90 7.43 -13.16
N PRO A 241 9.83 8.76 -13.41
CA PRO A 241 8.63 9.52 -13.11
C PRO A 241 7.74 9.84 -14.32
N LEU A 242 7.81 9.09 -15.43
CA LEU A 242 7.09 9.46 -16.67
C LEU A 242 5.58 9.63 -16.48
N PHE A 243 4.94 8.78 -15.67
CA PHE A 243 3.54 8.92 -15.34
C PHE A 243 3.26 10.23 -14.58
N SER A 244 4.06 10.51 -13.56
CA SER A 244 3.94 11.72 -12.74
C SER A 244 4.21 13.00 -13.53
N ALA A 245 5.20 12.96 -14.42
CA ALA A 245 5.55 14.05 -15.33
C ALA A 245 4.41 14.41 -16.30
N LEU A 246 3.57 13.45 -16.69
CA LEU A 246 2.37 13.73 -17.48
C LEU A 246 1.28 14.44 -16.65
N GLY A 247 1.15 14.10 -15.37
CA GLY A 247 0.31 14.87 -14.43
C GLY A 247 0.79 16.31 -14.32
N ALA A 248 2.08 16.49 -14.03
CA ALA A 248 2.70 17.81 -13.93
C ALA A 248 2.57 18.62 -15.22
N PHE A 249 2.69 17.97 -16.40
CA PHE A 249 2.43 18.61 -17.69
C PHE A 249 1.04 19.25 -17.74
N TYR A 250 -0.02 18.53 -17.36
CA TYR A 250 -1.35 19.12 -17.33
C TYR A 250 -1.46 20.25 -16.31
N TYR A 251 -0.91 20.09 -15.10
CA TYR A 251 -0.98 21.12 -14.07
C TYR A 251 -0.30 22.42 -14.50
N VAL A 252 0.88 22.31 -15.13
CA VAL A 252 1.64 23.46 -15.66
C VAL A 252 0.90 24.15 -16.80
N GLN A 253 0.24 23.40 -17.68
CA GLN A 253 -0.52 23.98 -18.80
C GLN A 253 -1.79 24.69 -18.35
N ILE A 254 -2.43 24.16 -17.31
CA ILE A 254 -3.70 24.63 -16.78
C ILE A 254 -3.48 25.76 -15.76
N GLY A 255 -2.36 25.75 -15.04
CA GLY A 255 -2.02 26.72 -14.00
C GLY A 255 -2.64 26.43 -12.63
N LEU A 256 -3.04 25.17 -12.37
CA LEU A 256 -3.52 24.67 -11.07
C LEU A 256 -3.44 23.15 -11.00
N ILE A 257 -3.58 22.60 -9.80
CA ILE A 257 -3.60 21.16 -9.53
C ILE A 257 -5.02 20.63 -9.71
N GLU A 258 -5.22 19.72 -10.67
CA GLU A 258 -6.52 19.09 -10.95
C GLU A 258 -6.32 17.60 -11.34
N ASP A 259 -6.51 16.71 -10.38
CA ASP A 259 -6.20 15.28 -10.52
C ASP A 259 -7.07 14.52 -11.53
N PHE A 260 -8.17 15.12 -12.00
CA PHE A 260 -9.02 14.58 -13.05
C PHE A 260 -8.21 14.17 -14.29
N TYR A 261 -7.27 15.02 -14.72
CA TYR A 261 -6.47 14.79 -15.92
C TYR A 261 -5.44 13.66 -15.72
N LEU A 262 -4.86 13.55 -14.52
CA LEU A 262 -3.99 12.43 -14.16
C LEU A 262 -4.77 11.10 -14.16
N ARG A 263 -5.98 11.09 -13.60
CA ARG A 263 -6.87 9.92 -13.55
C ARG A 263 -7.37 9.48 -14.94
N ALA A 264 -7.39 10.38 -15.93
CA ALA A 264 -7.76 10.03 -17.30
C ALA A 264 -6.68 9.25 -18.06
N ILE A 265 -5.41 9.32 -17.65
CA ILE A 265 -4.29 8.69 -18.37
C ILE A 265 -4.38 7.15 -18.37
N PRO A 266 -4.55 6.45 -17.22
CA PRO A 266 -4.60 4.99 -17.19
C PRO A 266 -5.64 4.34 -18.13
N PRO A 267 -6.93 4.75 -18.17
CA PRO A 267 -7.90 4.10 -19.04
C PRO A 267 -7.60 4.33 -20.54
N VAL A 268 -7.04 5.49 -20.90
CA VAL A 268 -6.59 5.76 -22.28
C VAL A 268 -5.44 4.82 -22.65
N MET A 269 -4.42 4.69 -21.79
CA MET A 269 -3.31 3.77 -22.01
C MET A 269 -3.76 2.30 -22.03
N GLY A 270 -4.77 1.94 -21.24
CA GLY A 270 -5.44 0.64 -21.29
C GLY A 270 -6.02 0.35 -22.67
N ILE A 271 -6.79 1.27 -23.26
CA ILE A 271 -7.35 1.08 -24.63
C ILE A 271 -6.22 0.89 -25.64
N LEU A 272 -5.19 1.71 -25.58
CA LEU A 272 -4.07 1.63 -26.51
C LEU A 272 -3.28 0.33 -26.36
N THR A 273 -3.17 -0.20 -25.13
CA THR A 273 -2.60 -1.53 -24.86
C THR A 273 -3.43 -2.61 -25.54
N VAL A 274 -4.76 -2.60 -25.39
CA VAL A 274 -5.66 -3.57 -26.04
C VAL A 274 -5.52 -3.53 -27.56
N LEU A 275 -5.42 -2.33 -28.15
CA LEU A 275 -5.16 -2.17 -29.58
C LEU A 275 -3.78 -2.71 -30.00
N ALA A 276 -2.75 -2.51 -29.18
CA ALA A 276 -1.42 -3.06 -29.42
C ALA A 276 -1.41 -4.59 -29.32
N THR A 277 -2.08 -5.18 -28.33
CA THR A 277 -2.25 -6.64 -28.19
C THR A 277 -3.01 -7.23 -29.37
N TYR A 278 -4.11 -6.60 -29.78
CA TYR A 278 -4.82 -6.96 -31.01
C TYR A 278 -3.85 -7.01 -32.19
N LYS A 279 -3.00 -5.97 -32.32
CA LYS A 279 -2.10 -5.83 -33.45
C LYS A 279 -0.99 -6.88 -33.44
N ILE A 280 -0.44 -7.22 -32.27
CA ILE A 280 0.53 -8.31 -32.12
C ILE A 280 -0.11 -9.63 -32.58
N GLY A 281 -1.32 -9.95 -32.11
CA GLY A 281 -2.05 -11.14 -32.55
C GLY A 281 -2.34 -11.14 -34.05
N GLU A 282 -2.75 -10.00 -34.62
CA GLU A 282 -2.98 -9.86 -36.06
C GLU A 282 -1.70 -10.14 -36.87
N VAL A 283 -0.57 -9.58 -36.46
CA VAL A 283 0.73 -9.78 -37.11
C VAL A 283 1.21 -11.24 -37.00
N LEU A 284 0.86 -11.93 -35.91
CA LEU A 284 1.29 -13.31 -35.67
C LEU A 284 0.46 -14.35 -36.42
N ALA A 285 -0.88 -14.30 -36.31
CA ALA A 285 -1.81 -15.28 -36.86
C ALA A 285 -3.13 -14.68 -37.41
N GLY A 286 -3.16 -13.38 -37.68
CA GLY A 286 -4.28 -12.72 -38.35
C GLY A 286 -5.37 -12.18 -37.41
N LYS A 287 -6.33 -11.46 -37.99
CA LYS A 287 -7.30 -10.62 -37.26
C LYS A 287 -8.09 -11.35 -36.18
N LYS A 288 -8.46 -12.62 -36.41
CA LYS A 288 -9.26 -13.41 -35.46
C LYS A 288 -8.49 -13.64 -34.16
N TYR A 289 -7.24 -14.07 -34.27
CA TYR A 289 -6.38 -14.27 -33.12
C TYR A 289 -6.11 -12.96 -32.38
N GLY A 290 -5.92 -11.85 -33.12
CA GLY A 290 -5.85 -10.51 -32.54
C GLY A 290 -7.07 -10.14 -31.70
N ILE A 291 -8.30 -10.33 -32.22
CA ILE A 291 -9.53 -9.97 -31.50
C ILE A 291 -9.70 -10.83 -30.23
N ILE A 292 -9.43 -12.13 -30.31
CA ILE A 292 -9.53 -13.03 -29.14
C ILE A 292 -8.50 -12.62 -28.08
N SER A 293 -7.26 -12.30 -28.47
CA SER A 293 -6.21 -11.86 -27.55
C SER A 293 -6.57 -10.54 -26.86
N ALA A 294 -7.11 -9.57 -27.63
CA ALA A 294 -7.59 -8.30 -27.10
C ALA A 294 -8.78 -8.48 -26.14
N LEU A 295 -9.72 -9.36 -26.48
CA LEU A 295 -10.84 -9.70 -25.61
C LEU A 295 -10.34 -10.30 -24.30
N PHE A 296 -9.46 -11.30 -24.36
CA PHE A 296 -8.94 -12.02 -23.19
C PHE A 296 -8.17 -11.08 -22.25
N LEU A 297 -7.37 -10.17 -22.79
CA LEU A 297 -6.74 -9.11 -22.01
C LEU A 297 -7.80 -8.24 -21.30
N THR A 298 -8.78 -7.76 -22.07
CA THR A 298 -9.77 -6.79 -21.56
C THR A 298 -10.69 -7.39 -20.49
N ILE A 299 -11.09 -8.66 -20.64
CA ILE A 299 -11.96 -9.33 -19.68
C ILE A 299 -11.18 -9.94 -18.50
N THR A 300 -9.86 -9.73 -18.41
CA THR A 300 -9.11 -10.14 -17.22
C THR A 300 -9.20 -9.04 -16.15
N PRO A 301 -9.80 -9.27 -14.96
CA PRO A 301 -10.04 -8.20 -13.98
C PRO A 301 -8.80 -7.43 -13.55
N LEU A 302 -7.63 -8.08 -13.51
CA LEU A 302 -6.35 -7.42 -13.18
C LEU A 302 -6.03 -6.29 -14.16
N PHE A 303 -6.32 -6.48 -15.45
CA PHE A 303 -6.11 -5.46 -16.47
C PHE A 303 -7.05 -4.25 -16.28
N PHE A 304 -8.34 -4.52 -16.04
CA PHE A 304 -9.33 -3.50 -15.73
C PHE A 304 -8.88 -2.65 -14.53
N ARG A 305 -8.48 -3.32 -13.44
CA ARG A 305 -8.13 -2.67 -12.18
C ARG A 305 -6.99 -1.66 -12.34
N TYR A 306 -5.94 -2.04 -13.03
CA TYR A 306 -4.81 -1.12 -13.26
C TYR A 306 -5.07 -0.11 -14.37
N SER A 307 -6.18 -0.25 -15.09
CA SER A 307 -6.72 0.78 -16.00
C SER A 307 -7.56 1.85 -15.29
N ILE A 308 -7.90 1.69 -14.00
CA ILE A 308 -8.70 2.68 -13.24
C ILE A 308 -7.92 3.44 -12.16
N TYR A 309 -6.77 2.92 -11.74
CA TYR A 309 -5.93 3.59 -10.75
C TYR A 309 -4.93 4.55 -11.39
N ALA A 310 -4.79 5.74 -10.80
CA ALA A 310 -3.80 6.76 -11.18
C ALA A 310 -2.38 6.32 -10.82
N THR A 311 -1.91 5.27 -11.49
CA THR A 311 -0.62 4.61 -11.27
C THR A 311 0.11 4.44 -12.60
N SER A 312 1.42 4.21 -12.51
CA SER A 312 2.27 4.00 -13.68
C SER A 312 2.01 2.68 -14.44
N TYR A 313 1.30 1.71 -13.86
CA TYR A 313 1.20 0.36 -14.40
C TYR A 313 0.56 0.28 -15.80
N SER A 314 -0.49 1.06 -16.06
CA SER A 314 -1.15 1.06 -17.38
C SER A 314 -0.26 1.64 -18.48
N ILE A 315 0.43 2.75 -18.20
CA ILE A 315 1.34 3.38 -19.15
C ILE A 315 2.59 2.53 -19.38
N LEU A 316 3.10 1.88 -18.33
CA LEU A 316 4.19 0.90 -18.43
C LEU A 316 3.79 -0.27 -19.34
N THR A 317 2.60 -0.83 -19.13
CA THR A 317 2.07 -1.95 -19.92
C THR A 317 1.88 -1.56 -21.38
N PHE A 318 1.39 -0.35 -21.64
CA PHE A 318 1.28 0.19 -22.98
C PHE A 318 2.63 0.29 -23.69
N PHE A 319 3.60 1.01 -23.11
CA PHE A 319 4.90 1.20 -23.73
C PHE A 319 5.68 -0.11 -23.90
N GLY A 320 5.63 -1.00 -22.91
CA GLY A 320 6.18 -2.35 -23.02
C GLY A 320 5.54 -3.15 -24.16
N THR A 321 4.21 -3.15 -24.27
CA THR A 321 3.49 -3.89 -25.32
C THR A 321 3.79 -3.34 -26.72
N VAL A 322 3.86 -2.02 -26.88
CA VAL A 322 4.21 -1.40 -28.16
C VAL A 322 5.67 -1.68 -28.54
N SER A 323 6.58 -1.69 -27.57
CA SER A 323 7.96 -2.14 -27.78
C SER A 323 8.02 -3.59 -28.28
N VAL A 324 7.24 -4.49 -27.67
CA VAL A 324 7.12 -5.90 -28.09
C VAL A 324 6.52 -6.00 -29.51
N LEU A 325 5.50 -5.21 -29.83
CA LEU A 325 4.94 -5.12 -31.18
C LEU A 325 6.02 -4.73 -32.20
N PHE A 326 6.83 -3.72 -31.90
CA PHE A 326 7.92 -3.29 -32.78
C PHE A 326 9.04 -4.32 -32.91
N LEU A 327 9.34 -5.08 -31.85
CA LEU A 327 10.23 -6.23 -31.95
C LEU A 327 9.70 -7.25 -32.97
N PHE A 328 8.43 -7.65 -32.88
CA PHE A 328 7.84 -8.59 -33.84
C PHE A 328 7.83 -8.03 -35.26
N LEU A 329 7.51 -6.74 -35.44
CA LEU A 329 7.57 -6.08 -36.75
C LEU A 329 8.99 -6.06 -37.30
N ALA A 330 10.00 -5.78 -36.46
CA ALA A 330 11.41 -5.79 -36.85
C ALA A 330 11.87 -7.19 -37.29
N ILE A 331 11.47 -8.23 -36.55
CA ILE A 331 11.78 -9.63 -36.87
C ILE A 331 11.11 -10.08 -38.16
N ILE A 332 9.86 -9.67 -38.41
CA ILE A 332 9.06 -10.13 -39.56
C ILE A 332 9.39 -9.32 -40.83
N ARG A 333 9.45 -7.98 -40.72
CA ARG A 333 9.62 -7.06 -41.85
C ARG A 333 11.10 -6.74 -42.13
N GLY A 334 11.99 -6.85 -41.15
CA GLY A 334 13.43 -6.71 -41.33
C GLY A 334 13.97 -5.29 -41.51
N ASP A 335 13.14 -4.25 -41.34
CA ASP A 335 13.53 -2.85 -41.50
C ASP A 335 14.09 -2.27 -40.19
N THR A 336 15.19 -1.52 -40.30
CA THR A 336 15.87 -0.82 -39.20
C THR A 336 14.98 0.12 -38.39
N LYS A 337 13.97 0.75 -39.00
CA LYS A 337 13.08 1.68 -38.29
C LYS A 337 12.32 1.00 -37.15
N TYR A 338 11.97 -0.27 -37.29
CA TYR A 338 11.25 -1.00 -36.25
C TYR A 338 12.17 -1.36 -35.07
N TRP A 339 13.47 -1.55 -35.29
CA TRP A 339 14.45 -1.72 -34.22
C TRP A 339 14.63 -0.44 -33.40
N ILE A 340 14.71 0.71 -34.08
CA ILE A 340 14.77 2.03 -33.42
C ILE A 340 13.51 2.24 -32.59
N MET A 341 12.32 2.01 -33.18
CA MET A 341 11.03 2.19 -32.49
C MET A 341 10.84 1.22 -31.32
N CYS A 342 11.35 -0.01 -31.43
CA CYS A 342 11.41 -0.94 -30.31
C CYS A 342 12.20 -0.30 -29.15
N GLY A 343 13.42 0.17 -29.40
CA GLY A 343 14.22 0.81 -28.35
C GLY A 343 13.62 2.12 -27.82
N VAL A 344 13.02 2.98 -28.65
CA VAL A 344 12.36 4.22 -28.19
C VAL A 344 11.22 3.91 -27.22
N PHE A 345 10.33 2.99 -27.58
CA PHE A 345 9.22 2.59 -26.71
C PHE A 345 9.71 1.84 -25.47
N TYR A 346 10.79 1.07 -25.58
CA TYR A 346 11.43 0.48 -24.41
C TYR A 346 12.00 1.54 -23.47
N GLY A 347 12.62 2.59 -24.01
CA GLY A 347 13.11 3.73 -23.25
C GLY A 347 11.99 4.45 -22.49
N PHE A 348 10.81 4.65 -23.11
CA PHE A 348 9.66 5.20 -22.39
C PHE A 348 9.16 4.28 -21.27
N ALA A 349 9.17 2.96 -21.49
CA ALA A 349 8.88 2.00 -20.42
C ALA A 349 9.90 2.12 -19.26
N LEU A 350 11.19 2.25 -19.57
CA LEU A 350 12.26 2.44 -18.58
C LEU A 350 12.16 3.77 -17.82
N LEU A 351 11.59 4.82 -18.43
CA LEU A 351 11.26 6.09 -17.76
C LEU A 351 9.98 6.01 -16.90
N THR A 352 9.22 4.92 -17.00
CA THR A 352 7.96 4.75 -16.28
C THR A 352 8.12 3.97 -14.98
N SER A 353 8.96 2.93 -14.97
CA SER A 353 9.17 2.08 -13.80
C SER A 353 10.41 1.19 -13.98
N TYR A 354 11.09 0.86 -12.89
CA TYR A 354 12.16 -0.14 -12.88
C TYR A 354 11.67 -1.54 -13.30
N ILE A 355 10.36 -1.84 -13.18
CA ILE A 355 9.77 -3.10 -13.67
C ILE A 355 10.03 -3.31 -15.18
N ALA A 356 10.19 -2.23 -15.95
CA ALA A 356 10.52 -2.34 -17.37
C ALA A 356 11.84 -3.09 -17.62
N MET A 357 12.79 -3.11 -16.67
CA MET A 357 14.05 -3.84 -16.81
C MET A 357 13.84 -5.34 -17.04
N TYR A 358 12.74 -5.91 -16.54
CA TYR A 358 12.41 -7.33 -16.77
C TYR A 358 12.11 -7.68 -18.24
N LEU A 359 11.92 -6.70 -19.13
CA LEU A 359 11.87 -6.95 -20.58
C LEU A 359 13.25 -7.17 -21.22
N ALA A 360 14.34 -6.77 -20.59
CA ALA A 360 15.67 -6.90 -21.20
C ALA A 360 16.01 -8.35 -21.58
N PRO A 361 15.81 -9.37 -20.71
CA PRO A 361 16.01 -10.77 -21.10
C PRO A 361 15.15 -11.20 -22.29
N PHE A 362 13.88 -10.75 -22.35
CA PHE A 362 13.00 -11.03 -23.47
C PHE A 362 13.54 -10.45 -24.79
N PHE A 363 14.03 -9.21 -24.79
CA PHE A 363 14.63 -8.61 -25.99
C PHE A 363 15.92 -9.31 -26.42
N ILE A 364 16.75 -9.73 -25.46
CA ILE A 364 17.96 -10.53 -25.73
C ILE A 364 17.58 -11.84 -26.43
N ILE A 365 16.59 -12.56 -25.91
CA ILE A 365 16.08 -13.81 -26.53
C ILE A 365 15.54 -13.52 -27.95
N GLY A 366 14.83 -12.41 -28.14
CA GLY A 366 14.33 -11.97 -29.46
C GLY A 366 15.45 -11.67 -30.47
N LEU A 367 16.53 -11.02 -30.03
CA LEU A 367 17.73 -10.74 -30.84
C LEU A 367 18.44 -12.04 -31.21
N ILE A 368 18.66 -12.94 -30.25
CA ILE A 368 19.25 -14.26 -30.49
C ILE A 368 18.43 -15.04 -31.53
N TYR A 369 17.11 -15.08 -31.37
CA TYR A 369 16.20 -15.71 -32.33
C TYR A 369 16.36 -15.10 -33.73
N TYR A 370 16.42 -13.77 -33.83
CA TYR A 370 16.58 -13.08 -35.11
C TYR A 370 17.90 -13.42 -35.79
N PHE A 371 19.02 -13.39 -35.05
CA PHE A 371 20.36 -13.68 -35.61
C PHE A 371 20.50 -15.13 -36.07
N ILE A 372 19.97 -16.09 -35.29
CA ILE A 372 19.94 -17.51 -35.70
C ILE A 372 19.13 -17.69 -36.99
N LYS A 373 17.98 -17.01 -37.10
CA LYS A 373 17.09 -17.14 -38.27
C LYS A 373 17.68 -16.50 -39.52
N LYS A 374 18.33 -15.35 -39.41
CA LYS A 374 18.86 -14.60 -40.56
C LYS A 374 20.24 -15.09 -41.02
N LYS A 375 20.95 -15.89 -40.21
CA LYS A 375 22.35 -16.29 -40.46
C LYS A 375 23.24 -15.06 -40.79
N SER A 376 22.97 -13.94 -40.13
CA SER A 376 23.60 -12.65 -40.43
C SER A 376 25.00 -12.55 -39.81
N GLY A 377 25.93 -11.92 -40.55
CA GLY A 377 27.30 -11.68 -40.09
C GLY A 377 27.39 -10.68 -38.92
N PHE A 378 28.50 -10.73 -38.19
CA PHE A 378 28.75 -9.97 -36.96
C PHE A 378 28.39 -8.47 -37.07
N ARG A 379 28.87 -7.78 -38.12
CA ARG A 379 28.62 -6.34 -38.32
C ARG A 379 27.13 -5.96 -38.39
N ALA A 380 26.32 -6.77 -39.07
CA ALA A 380 24.88 -6.52 -39.18
C ALA A 380 24.18 -6.73 -37.83
N ASN A 381 24.64 -7.72 -37.06
CA ASN A 381 24.13 -8.01 -35.72
C ASN A 381 24.46 -6.85 -34.77
N THR A 382 25.71 -6.37 -34.76
CA THR A 382 26.13 -5.21 -33.95
C THR A 382 25.31 -3.96 -34.26
N LYS A 383 25.07 -3.66 -35.56
CA LYS A 383 24.23 -2.51 -35.95
C LYS A 383 22.83 -2.59 -35.35
N ILE A 384 22.19 -3.77 -35.38
CA ILE A 384 20.84 -3.95 -34.85
C ILE A 384 20.81 -3.80 -33.33
N VAL A 385 21.77 -4.40 -32.62
CA VAL A 385 21.91 -4.26 -31.17
C VAL A 385 22.09 -2.78 -30.80
N LEU A 386 22.97 -2.06 -31.52
CA LEU A 386 23.19 -0.63 -31.28
C LEU A 386 21.93 0.21 -31.55
N LEU A 387 21.18 -0.07 -32.63
CA LEU A 387 19.97 0.71 -32.94
C LEU A 387 18.87 0.57 -31.88
N LEU A 388 18.67 -0.62 -31.33
CA LEU A 388 17.72 -0.84 -30.23
C LEU A 388 18.27 -0.30 -28.91
N GLY A 389 19.50 -0.67 -28.57
CA GLY A 389 20.11 -0.31 -27.29
C GLY A 389 20.32 1.20 -27.14
N LEU A 390 20.87 1.86 -28.15
CA LEU A 390 21.13 3.30 -28.09
C LEU A 390 19.84 4.11 -28.05
N SER A 391 18.80 3.74 -28.81
CA SER A 391 17.53 4.47 -28.73
C SER A 391 16.82 4.27 -27.39
N ALA A 392 16.93 3.08 -26.78
CA ALA A 392 16.46 2.85 -25.41
C ALA A 392 17.24 3.67 -24.39
N LEU A 393 18.57 3.76 -24.51
CA LEU A 393 19.42 4.53 -23.60
C LEU A 393 19.25 6.05 -23.74
N ILE A 394 19.08 6.58 -24.97
CA ILE A 394 18.85 8.02 -25.19
C ILE A 394 17.56 8.49 -24.49
N ILE A 395 16.53 7.65 -24.52
CA ILE A 395 15.24 7.98 -23.90
C ILE A 395 15.25 7.61 -22.41
N GLY A 396 15.44 6.32 -22.11
CA GLY A 396 15.41 5.77 -20.76
C GLY A 396 16.51 6.32 -19.85
N GLY A 397 17.74 6.44 -20.39
CA GLY A 397 18.95 6.75 -19.64
C GLY A 397 18.97 8.13 -19.00
N VAL A 398 18.10 9.06 -19.41
CA VAL A 398 18.00 10.40 -18.82
C VAL A 398 17.79 10.32 -17.30
N TRP A 399 16.87 9.47 -16.86
CA TRP A 399 16.57 9.34 -15.43
C TRP A 399 17.68 8.61 -14.65
N TYR A 400 18.20 7.51 -15.21
CA TYR A 400 19.28 6.74 -14.59
C TYR A 400 20.57 7.57 -14.46
N LEU A 401 20.86 8.42 -15.45
CA LEU A 401 21.98 9.35 -15.40
C LEU A 401 21.75 10.43 -14.33
N ARG A 402 20.55 11.01 -14.24
CA ARG A 402 20.19 11.93 -13.15
C ARG A 402 20.41 11.28 -11.79
N ASN A 403 19.95 10.05 -11.61
CA ASN A 403 20.08 9.34 -10.35
C ASN A 403 21.56 9.03 -10.02
N LEU A 404 22.34 8.60 -11.00
CA LEU A 404 23.79 8.41 -10.84
C LEU A 404 24.49 9.71 -10.38
N VAL A 405 24.12 10.85 -10.97
CA VAL A 405 24.74 12.16 -10.66
C VAL A 405 24.27 12.73 -9.33
N LEU A 406 22.97 12.69 -9.03
CA LEU A 406 22.40 13.40 -7.87
C LEU A 406 22.34 12.55 -6.60
N VAL A 407 22.14 11.23 -6.72
CA VAL A 407 22.00 10.34 -5.55
C VAL A 407 23.02 9.21 -5.54
N GLY A 408 23.97 9.19 -6.49
CA GLY A 408 25.06 8.21 -6.56
C GLY A 408 24.67 6.80 -7.02
N ASN A 409 23.37 6.51 -7.18
CA ASN A 409 22.87 5.19 -7.53
C ASN A 409 21.83 5.28 -8.67
N PRO A 410 22.09 4.73 -9.88
CA PRO A 410 21.19 4.86 -11.03
C PRO A 410 19.83 4.18 -10.83
N VAL A 411 19.74 3.20 -9.92
CA VAL A 411 18.51 2.43 -9.61
C VAL A 411 18.08 2.63 -8.16
N TYR A 412 18.41 3.79 -7.58
CA TYR A 412 18.17 4.13 -6.18
C TYR A 412 16.78 3.72 -5.70
N PRO A 413 16.66 3.14 -4.49
CA PRO A 413 17.72 2.70 -3.57
C PRO A 413 18.13 1.23 -3.80
N ASN A 414 17.71 0.59 -4.89
CA ASN A 414 18.00 -0.82 -5.14
C ASN A 414 19.52 -1.03 -5.30
N GLY A 415 20.03 -2.16 -4.82
CA GLY A 415 21.46 -2.50 -4.94
C GLY A 415 22.40 -1.56 -4.18
N TYR A 416 21.91 -0.88 -3.13
CA TYR A 416 22.69 0.11 -2.36
C TYR A 416 23.97 -0.46 -1.75
N THR A 417 24.02 -1.77 -1.45
CA THR A 417 25.22 -2.45 -0.93
C THR A 417 26.39 -2.46 -1.91
N VAL A 418 26.12 -2.35 -3.22
CA VAL A 418 27.13 -2.36 -4.29
C VAL A 418 27.27 -0.97 -4.94
N LEU A 419 26.15 -0.29 -5.18
CA LEU A 419 26.10 0.98 -5.90
C LEU A 419 26.16 2.21 -4.98
N GLY A 420 26.00 2.02 -3.67
CA GLY A 420 25.88 3.11 -2.70
C GLY A 420 24.54 3.85 -2.81
N GLY A 421 24.55 5.10 -2.32
CA GLY A 421 23.40 5.99 -2.30
C GLY A 421 23.57 7.04 -1.20
N ILE A 422 22.90 8.19 -1.34
CA ILE A 422 22.84 9.19 -0.26
C ILE A 422 21.71 8.86 0.72
N ASN A 423 21.84 9.28 1.98
CA ASN A 423 20.80 9.18 3.01
C ASN A 423 20.27 7.75 3.26
N ILE A 424 21.12 6.73 3.13
CA ILE A 424 20.74 5.34 3.41
C ILE A 424 21.35 4.93 4.76
N ASP A 425 20.49 4.54 5.69
CA ASP A 425 20.88 3.83 6.91
C ASP A 425 20.64 2.32 6.71
N PRO A 426 21.66 1.45 6.81
CA PRO A 426 21.54 0.01 6.55
C PRO A 426 20.48 -0.69 7.40
N LEU A 427 20.37 -0.37 8.70
CA LEU A 427 19.40 -1.00 9.59
C LEU A 427 17.98 -0.68 9.13
N ILE A 428 17.73 0.58 8.81
CA ILE A 428 16.41 1.06 8.42
C ILE A 428 16.03 0.50 7.04
N ILE A 429 16.88 0.64 6.02
CA ILE A 429 16.54 0.19 4.66
C ILE A 429 16.39 -1.34 4.56
N GLU A 430 17.17 -2.12 5.31
CA GLU A 430 17.02 -3.58 5.35
C GLU A 430 15.69 -3.97 5.98
N THR A 431 15.31 -3.33 7.09
CA THR A 431 14.00 -3.50 7.71
C THR A 431 12.87 -3.16 6.74
N THR A 432 13.01 -2.07 5.98
CA THR A 432 12.03 -1.67 4.95
C THR A 432 11.93 -2.72 3.84
N PHE A 433 13.04 -3.22 3.31
CA PHE A 433 13.04 -4.24 2.26
C PHE A 433 12.46 -5.58 2.74
N GLU A 434 12.74 -5.99 3.97
CA GLU A 434 12.14 -7.17 4.59
C GLU A 434 10.63 -7.00 4.76
N GLY A 435 10.18 -5.82 5.23
CA GLY A 435 8.78 -5.46 5.34
C GLY A 435 8.06 -5.54 3.99
N ILE A 436 8.61 -4.91 2.95
CA ILE A 436 8.08 -4.96 1.57
C ILE A 436 7.99 -6.40 1.06
N LYS A 437 9.02 -7.21 1.32
CA LYS A 437 9.04 -8.62 0.89
C LYS A 437 7.95 -9.43 1.56
N ARG A 438 7.77 -9.29 2.88
CA ARG A 438 6.70 -9.95 3.63
C ARG A 438 5.33 -9.53 3.11
N ASP A 439 5.11 -8.23 2.96
CA ASP A 439 3.82 -7.68 2.53
C ASP A 439 3.48 -8.11 1.09
N ALA A 440 4.48 -8.16 0.20
CA ALA A 440 4.30 -8.67 -1.16
C ALA A 440 3.95 -10.15 -1.18
N THR A 441 4.64 -10.98 -0.38
CA THR A 441 4.34 -12.40 -0.23
C THR A 441 2.93 -12.60 0.34
N ALA A 442 2.55 -11.86 1.38
CA ALA A 442 1.22 -11.95 1.98
C ALA A 442 0.12 -11.50 1.00
N ALA A 443 0.33 -10.39 0.29
CA ALA A 443 -0.60 -9.88 -0.70
C ALA A 443 -0.83 -10.86 -1.87
N PHE A 444 0.23 -11.51 -2.35
CA PHE A 444 0.10 -12.44 -3.48
C PHE A 444 -0.30 -13.85 -3.03
N PHE A 445 0.36 -14.41 -2.03
CA PHE A 445 0.28 -15.83 -1.70
C PHE A 445 -0.37 -16.12 -0.33
N GLY A 446 -0.75 -15.09 0.43
CA GLY A 446 -1.31 -15.25 1.78
C GLY A 446 -0.27 -15.61 2.84
N GLY A 447 1.02 -15.64 2.48
CA GLY A 447 2.13 -16.07 3.34
C GLY A 447 3.17 -16.86 2.55
N GLU A 448 4.22 -17.33 3.22
CA GLU A 448 5.19 -18.21 2.59
C GLU A 448 4.63 -19.62 2.43
N VAL A 449 4.57 -20.08 1.18
CA VAL A 449 3.99 -21.38 0.78
C VAL A 449 4.89 -22.08 -0.23
N SER A 450 4.61 -23.36 -0.51
CA SER A 450 5.41 -24.15 -1.46
C SER A 450 5.36 -23.56 -2.88
N VAL A 451 6.40 -23.78 -3.69
CA VAL A 451 6.42 -23.29 -5.09
C VAL A 451 5.24 -23.82 -5.90
N ILE A 452 4.81 -25.06 -5.65
CA ILE A 452 3.65 -25.66 -6.31
C ILE A 452 2.38 -24.89 -5.95
N GLU A 453 2.20 -24.57 -4.67
CA GLU A 453 1.07 -23.77 -4.19
C GLU A 453 1.10 -22.35 -4.73
N LYS A 454 2.28 -21.70 -4.80
CA LYS A 454 2.46 -20.40 -5.48
C LYS A 454 1.99 -20.47 -6.94
N ILE A 455 2.31 -21.55 -7.67
CA ILE A 455 1.86 -21.75 -9.06
C ILE A 455 0.35 -21.92 -9.13
N VAL A 456 -0.25 -22.72 -8.23
CA VAL A 456 -1.71 -22.92 -8.18
C VAL A 456 -2.41 -21.59 -7.92
N ILE A 457 -2.02 -20.86 -6.88
CA ILE A 457 -2.53 -19.51 -6.56
C ILE A 457 -2.36 -18.58 -7.75
N PHE A 458 -1.21 -18.61 -8.42
CA PHE A 458 -0.94 -17.77 -9.59
C PHE A 458 -1.92 -18.03 -10.75
N ILE A 459 -2.31 -19.28 -11.01
CA ILE A 459 -3.23 -19.61 -12.12
C ILE A 459 -4.71 -19.55 -11.72
N THR A 460 -5.04 -19.55 -10.43
CA THR A 460 -6.42 -19.48 -9.92
C THR A 460 -6.76 -18.14 -9.27
N TYR A 461 -5.83 -17.19 -9.23
CA TYR A 461 -6.01 -15.89 -8.61
C TYR A 461 -7.27 -15.16 -9.08
N LYS A 462 -8.01 -14.55 -8.15
CA LYS A 462 -9.31 -13.88 -8.38
C LYS A 462 -9.34 -12.86 -9.53
N THR A 463 -8.21 -12.24 -9.86
CA THR A 463 -8.14 -11.22 -10.92
C THR A 463 -7.46 -11.69 -12.22
N HIS A 464 -7.02 -12.95 -12.29
CA HIS A 464 -6.15 -13.46 -13.35
C HIS A 464 -6.88 -14.13 -14.53
N PHE A 465 -8.08 -14.65 -14.30
CA PHE A 465 -8.86 -15.33 -15.33
C PHE A 465 -9.42 -14.32 -16.37
N PRO A 466 -9.40 -14.61 -17.68
CA PRO A 466 -8.91 -15.83 -18.32
C PRO A 466 -7.44 -15.80 -18.74
N ALA A 467 -6.79 -14.63 -18.79
CA ALA A 467 -5.47 -14.48 -19.41
C ALA A 467 -4.38 -15.31 -18.72
N ILE A 468 -4.45 -15.44 -17.40
CA ILE A 468 -3.60 -16.30 -16.58
C ILE A 468 -4.52 -17.36 -15.95
N SER A 469 -4.54 -18.55 -16.54
CA SER A 469 -5.38 -19.66 -16.10
C SER A 469 -4.88 -20.98 -16.66
N LEU A 470 -5.62 -22.06 -16.40
CA LEU A 470 -5.41 -23.34 -17.09
C LEU A 470 -5.44 -23.20 -18.62
N LEU A 471 -6.17 -22.23 -19.19
CA LEU A 471 -6.14 -21.95 -20.64
C LEU A 471 -4.77 -21.51 -21.13
N THR A 472 -4.02 -20.78 -20.31
CA THR A 472 -2.66 -20.37 -20.60
C THR A 472 -1.76 -21.59 -20.70
N ILE A 473 -1.89 -22.54 -19.77
CA ILE A 473 -1.15 -23.80 -19.79
C ILE A 473 -1.46 -24.60 -21.07
N LEU A 474 -2.75 -24.69 -21.44
CA LEU A 474 -3.14 -25.32 -22.71
C LEU A 474 -2.57 -24.56 -23.92
N GLY A 475 -2.54 -23.22 -23.88
CA GLY A 475 -1.91 -22.38 -24.89
C GLY A 475 -0.42 -22.69 -25.06
N ILE A 476 0.30 -22.83 -23.95
CA ILE A 476 1.72 -23.22 -23.93
C ILE A 476 1.90 -24.62 -24.54
N ALA A 477 1.06 -25.59 -24.15
CA ALA A 477 1.09 -26.95 -24.69
C ALA A 477 0.83 -27.01 -26.21
N LEU A 478 0.14 -26.00 -26.77
CA LEU A 478 -0.13 -25.89 -28.21
C LEU A 478 0.96 -25.13 -28.99
N LEU A 479 1.94 -24.50 -28.35
CA LEU A 479 3.05 -23.81 -29.03
C LEU A 479 3.85 -24.67 -30.01
N PRO A 480 4.13 -25.97 -29.75
CA PRO A 480 4.81 -26.83 -30.71
C PRO A 480 4.07 -26.98 -32.05
N THR A 481 2.75 -26.74 -32.06
CA THR A 481 1.93 -26.79 -33.28
C THR A 481 2.01 -25.52 -34.12
N GLN A 482 2.72 -24.49 -33.64
CA GLN A 482 2.82 -23.17 -34.25
C GLN A 482 4.23 -22.91 -34.81
N SER A 483 4.34 -21.85 -35.63
CA SER A 483 5.64 -21.40 -36.13
C SER A 483 6.58 -20.97 -35.00
N LYS A 484 7.90 -21.16 -35.17
CA LYS A 484 8.90 -20.88 -34.11
C LYS A 484 8.82 -19.49 -33.47
N LYS A 485 8.32 -18.47 -34.19
CA LYS A 485 8.11 -17.10 -33.67
C LYS A 485 7.12 -17.04 -32.49
N PHE A 486 6.22 -18.02 -32.35
CA PHE A 486 5.29 -18.10 -31.23
C PHE A 486 5.97 -18.42 -29.90
N TRP A 487 7.12 -19.10 -29.91
CA TRP A 487 7.88 -19.38 -28.70
C TRP A 487 8.42 -18.12 -28.02
N LEU A 488 8.62 -17.03 -28.79
CA LEU A 488 8.95 -15.74 -28.19
C LEU A 488 7.84 -15.23 -27.27
N ILE A 489 6.57 -15.49 -27.60
CA ILE A 489 5.44 -15.06 -26.76
C ILE A 489 5.53 -15.66 -25.36
N LEU A 490 6.06 -16.89 -25.22
CA LEU A 490 6.28 -17.53 -23.93
C LEU A 490 7.34 -16.82 -23.10
N ALA A 491 8.46 -16.41 -23.72
CA ALA A 491 9.58 -15.79 -23.03
C ALA A 491 9.18 -14.46 -22.33
N TRP A 492 8.23 -13.72 -22.89
CA TRP A 492 7.80 -12.43 -22.33
C TRP A 492 7.21 -12.57 -20.91
N PRO A 493 6.06 -13.23 -20.68
CA PRO A 493 5.52 -13.39 -19.34
C PRO A 493 6.38 -14.29 -18.43
N LEU A 494 7.09 -15.27 -19.00
CA LEU A 494 7.87 -16.23 -18.22
C LEU A 494 8.99 -15.56 -17.40
N THR A 495 9.67 -14.55 -17.95
CA THR A 495 10.76 -13.85 -17.27
C THR A 495 10.33 -13.26 -15.93
N LEU A 496 9.24 -12.49 -15.91
CA LEU A 496 8.72 -11.88 -14.69
C LEU A 496 8.05 -12.90 -13.75
N SER A 497 7.36 -13.90 -14.32
CA SER A 497 6.72 -14.95 -13.52
C SER A 497 7.74 -15.80 -12.76
N ILE A 498 8.87 -16.16 -13.38
CA ILE A 498 9.93 -16.91 -12.68
C ILE A 498 10.47 -16.09 -11.52
N VAL A 499 10.78 -14.81 -11.74
CA VAL A 499 11.28 -13.92 -10.67
C VAL A 499 10.26 -13.83 -9.52
N THR A 500 8.99 -13.59 -9.84
CA THR A 500 7.90 -13.48 -8.84
C THR A 500 7.72 -14.79 -8.05
N LEU A 501 7.72 -15.94 -8.72
CA LEU A 501 7.53 -17.25 -8.09
C LEU A 501 8.76 -17.72 -7.31
N SER A 502 9.96 -17.26 -7.69
CA SER A 502 11.22 -17.64 -7.03
C SER A 502 11.41 -16.99 -5.65
N GLY A 503 10.74 -15.87 -5.37
CA GLY A 503 10.94 -15.10 -4.14
C GLY A 503 12.31 -14.42 -4.02
N ILE A 504 13.11 -14.39 -5.11
CA ILE A 504 14.40 -13.68 -5.15
C ILE A 504 14.20 -12.17 -4.96
N THR A 505 13.10 -11.63 -5.49
CA THR A 505 12.66 -10.25 -5.28
C THR A 505 11.24 -10.26 -4.75
N TRP A 506 10.76 -9.12 -4.24
CA TRP A 506 9.35 -8.97 -3.92
C TRP A 506 8.51 -8.82 -5.20
N GLY A 507 7.37 -9.51 -5.24
CA GLY A 507 6.46 -9.49 -6.38
C GLY A 507 5.04 -9.33 -5.89
N PHE A 508 4.44 -8.17 -6.13
CA PHE A 508 3.03 -7.92 -5.86
C PHE A 508 2.16 -8.36 -7.05
N PRO A 509 0.86 -8.67 -6.84
CA PRO A 509 -0.07 -9.01 -7.92
C PRO A 509 -0.06 -8.01 -9.09
N ARG A 510 0.08 -6.73 -8.75
CA ARG A 510 0.12 -5.61 -9.70
C ARG A 510 1.29 -5.61 -10.68
N HIS A 511 2.42 -6.20 -10.30
CA HIS A 511 3.59 -6.27 -11.17
C HIS A 511 3.30 -7.14 -12.42
N ILE A 512 2.38 -8.11 -12.31
CA ILE A 512 2.05 -9.04 -13.39
C ILE A 512 1.29 -8.37 -14.54
N VAL A 513 0.56 -7.27 -14.28
CA VAL A 513 -0.20 -6.49 -15.27
C VAL A 513 0.66 -6.19 -16.51
N PHE A 514 1.93 -5.86 -16.28
CA PHE A 514 2.91 -5.51 -17.31
C PHE A 514 3.09 -6.61 -18.39
N THR A 515 2.94 -7.87 -18.01
CA THR A 515 3.12 -9.03 -18.89
C THR A 515 1.80 -9.68 -19.33
N LEU A 516 0.67 -9.16 -18.83
CA LEU A 516 -0.65 -9.69 -19.08
C LEU A 516 -1.04 -9.75 -20.57
N PRO A 517 -0.61 -8.83 -21.45
CA PRO A 517 -0.80 -8.97 -22.89
C PRO A 517 -0.15 -10.23 -23.49
N GLY A 518 1.02 -10.64 -22.99
CA GLY A 518 1.69 -11.88 -23.38
C GLY A 518 0.89 -13.11 -22.94
N PHE A 519 0.38 -13.10 -21.72
CA PHE A 519 -0.53 -14.12 -21.19
C PHE A 519 -1.83 -14.22 -21.99
N ALA A 520 -2.42 -13.09 -22.37
CA ALA A 520 -3.62 -13.03 -23.19
C ALA A 520 -3.40 -13.64 -24.60
N LEU A 521 -2.23 -13.41 -25.22
CA LEU A 521 -1.86 -14.05 -26.47
C LEU A 521 -1.76 -15.58 -26.33
N LEU A 522 -1.13 -16.08 -25.25
CA LEU A 522 -1.01 -17.52 -25.01
C LEU A 522 -2.38 -18.17 -24.79
N SER A 523 -3.19 -17.60 -23.91
CA SER A 523 -4.54 -18.11 -23.56
C SER A 523 -5.56 -17.98 -24.70
N ALA A 524 -5.35 -17.07 -25.66
CA ALA A 524 -6.17 -16.96 -26.87
C ALA A 524 -5.92 -18.09 -27.89
N LEU A 525 -4.75 -18.74 -27.83
CA LEU A 525 -4.32 -19.73 -28.84
C LEU A 525 -5.23 -20.96 -28.93
N PRO A 526 -5.66 -21.59 -27.81
CA PRO A 526 -6.62 -22.70 -27.86
C PRO A 526 -7.93 -22.30 -28.55
N ILE A 527 -8.52 -21.17 -28.19
CA ILE A 527 -9.79 -20.71 -28.77
C ILE A 527 -9.66 -20.44 -30.26
N ALA A 528 -8.57 -19.77 -30.67
CA ALA A 528 -8.29 -19.56 -32.08
C ALA A 528 -8.18 -20.89 -32.85
N LYS A 529 -7.54 -21.91 -32.25
CA LYS A 529 -7.40 -23.23 -32.86
C LYS A 529 -8.72 -23.99 -32.96
N ALA A 530 -9.57 -23.90 -31.95
CA ALA A 530 -10.93 -24.46 -31.97
C ALA A 530 -11.75 -23.86 -33.13
N ILE A 531 -11.74 -22.53 -33.26
CA ILE A 531 -12.49 -21.83 -34.32
C ILE A 531 -11.94 -22.21 -35.70
N GLU A 532 -10.61 -22.26 -35.87
CA GLU A 532 -9.96 -22.68 -37.13
C GLU A 532 -10.42 -24.08 -37.56
N LYS A 533 -10.49 -25.03 -36.61
CA LYS A 533 -10.91 -26.41 -36.86
C LYS A 533 -12.40 -26.52 -37.20
N CYS A 534 -13.26 -25.77 -36.53
CA CYS A 534 -14.68 -25.66 -36.89
C CYS A 534 -14.85 -25.12 -38.32
N GLU A 535 -14.08 -24.11 -38.72
CA GLU A 535 -14.12 -23.57 -40.08
C GLU A 535 -13.62 -24.55 -41.14
N LYS A 536 -12.57 -25.32 -40.81
CA LYS A 536 -12.09 -26.40 -41.70
C LYS A 536 -13.18 -27.46 -41.88
N TYR A 537 -13.88 -27.84 -40.82
CA TYR A 537 -15.02 -28.75 -40.89
C TYR A 537 -16.13 -28.20 -41.80
N ASP A 538 -16.52 -26.94 -41.62
CA ASP A 538 -17.57 -26.31 -42.45
C ASP A 538 -17.20 -26.29 -43.93
N ARG A 539 -15.95 -25.93 -44.27
CA ARG A 539 -15.45 -25.95 -45.64
C ARG A 539 -15.47 -27.35 -46.24
N ASN A 540 -15.05 -28.37 -45.48
CA ASN A 540 -15.06 -29.75 -45.93
C ASN A 540 -16.49 -30.25 -46.18
N MET A 541 -17.44 -29.95 -45.29
CA MET A 541 -18.85 -30.32 -45.45
C MET A 541 -19.49 -29.65 -46.68
N ILE A 542 -19.22 -28.36 -46.92
CA ILE A 542 -19.70 -27.66 -48.12
C ILE A 542 -19.09 -28.28 -49.40
N ARG A 543 -17.81 -28.67 -49.36
CA ARG A 543 -17.14 -29.33 -50.50
C ARG A 543 -17.73 -30.71 -50.78
N HIS A 544 -18.01 -31.52 -49.76
CA HIS A 544 -18.68 -32.81 -49.92
C HIS A 544 -20.12 -32.67 -50.44
N SER A 545 -20.83 -31.62 -50.01
CA SER A 545 -22.18 -31.31 -50.50
C SER A 545 -22.22 -30.81 -51.95
N LYS A 546 -21.15 -30.18 -52.46
CA LYS A 546 -21.06 -29.76 -53.87
C LYS A 546 -20.70 -30.91 -54.82
N ASN A 547 -20.04 -31.97 -54.32
CA ASN A 547 -19.71 -33.15 -55.12
C ASN A 547 -20.85 -34.20 -55.18
N ALA A 548 -21.86 -34.08 -54.31
CA ALA A 548 -23.06 -34.90 -54.35
C ALA A 548 -24.19 -34.06 -54.96
N PHE A 549 -24.60 -34.37 -56.19
CA PHE A 549 -25.80 -33.78 -56.80
C PHE A 549 -27.02 -34.20 -55.96
N SER A 550 -27.59 -33.30 -55.16
CA SER A 550 -29.04 -33.27 -54.93
C SER A 550 -29.52 -31.95 -54.33
N GLN A 551 -30.56 -31.45 -55.00
CA GLN A 551 -31.55 -30.51 -54.49
C GLN A 551 -32.16 -31.02 -53.17
N ILE A 552 -32.57 -30.12 -52.28
CA ILE A 552 -33.93 -30.09 -51.68
C ILE A 552 -34.14 -28.76 -50.93
N LYS A 553 -35.35 -28.22 -51.15
CA LYS A 553 -35.96 -27.00 -50.64
C LYS A 553 -36.13 -26.98 -49.11
N ASN A 554 -36.09 -25.76 -48.56
CA ASN A 554 -36.84 -25.25 -47.40
C ASN A 554 -37.11 -26.21 -46.22
N LYS A 555 -36.20 -26.24 -45.25
CA LYS A 555 -36.53 -26.39 -43.82
C LYS A 555 -35.57 -25.52 -43.01
N ILE A 556 -36.07 -24.95 -41.91
CA ILE A 556 -35.30 -24.12 -40.97
C ILE A 556 -33.95 -24.83 -40.68
N PRO A 557 -32.80 -24.17 -40.91
CA PRO A 557 -31.52 -24.84 -40.81
C PRO A 557 -31.24 -25.19 -39.34
N LEU A 558 -31.33 -26.48 -39.00
CA LEU A 558 -30.81 -27.00 -37.75
C LEU A 558 -29.31 -26.64 -37.64
N PRO A 559 -28.84 -26.17 -36.47
CA PRO A 559 -27.44 -25.77 -36.29
C PRO A 559 -26.50 -26.95 -36.56
N ARG A 560 -25.40 -26.71 -37.28
CA ARG A 560 -24.41 -27.75 -37.54
C ARG A 560 -23.69 -28.11 -36.24
N LYS A 561 -23.06 -29.28 -36.19
CA LYS A 561 -22.22 -29.68 -35.05
C LYS A 561 -21.11 -28.66 -34.74
N SER A 562 -20.51 -28.05 -35.77
CA SER A 562 -19.54 -26.95 -35.64
C SER A 562 -20.16 -25.68 -35.03
N ASP A 563 -21.42 -25.38 -35.33
CA ASP A 563 -22.14 -24.23 -34.78
C ASP A 563 -22.46 -24.45 -33.30
N LEU A 564 -22.88 -25.66 -32.92
CA LEU A 564 -23.09 -26.02 -31.51
C LEU A 564 -21.81 -25.86 -30.67
N LEU A 565 -20.65 -26.26 -31.19
CA LEU A 565 -19.37 -26.08 -30.49
C LEU A 565 -18.98 -24.60 -30.35
N ARG A 566 -19.20 -23.79 -31.39
CA ARG A 566 -18.97 -22.33 -31.31
C ARG A 566 -19.89 -21.66 -30.30
N ILE A 567 -21.18 -22.04 -30.29
CA ILE A 567 -22.16 -21.55 -29.32
C ILE A 567 -21.75 -21.95 -27.91
N GLY A 568 -21.34 -23.21 -27.69
CA GLY A 568 -20.83 -23.67 -26.40
C GLY A 568 -19.63 -22.85 -25.91
N ILE A 569 -18.64 -22.61 -26.78
CA ILE A 569 -17.49 -21.76 -26.43
C ILE A 569 -17.95 -20.34 -26.09
N ALA A 570 -18.85 -19.77 -26.90
CA ALA A 570 -19.37 -18.43 -26.65
C ALA A 570 -20.14 -18.34 -25.32
N ILE A 571 -20.94 -19.35 -24.95
CA ILE A 571 -21.65 -19.40 -23.67
C ILE A 571 -20.65 -19.35 -22.52
N ILE A 572 -19.60 -20.18 -22.53
CA ILE A 572 -18.61 -20.17 -21.44
C ILE A 572 -17.84 -18.84 -21.39
N LEU A 573 -17.54 -18.23 -22.54
CA LEU A 573 -16.92 -16.90 -22.57
C LEU A 573 -17.86 -15.80 -22.07
N ILE A 574 -19.16 -15.91 -22.32
CA ILE A 574 -20.17 -14.98 -21.78
C ILE A 574 -20.31 -15.17 -20.26
N THR A 575 -20.31 -16.41 -19.74
CA THR A 575 -20.34 -16.64 -18.30
C THR A 575 -19.06 -16.12 -17.63
N ALA A 576 -17.89 -16.32 -18.24
CA ALA A 576 -16.62 -15.74 -17.81
C ALA A 576 -16.62 -14.20 -17.84
N PHE A 577 -17.27 -13.62 -18.85
CA PHE A 577 -17.47 -12.18 -18.93
C PHE A 577 -18.37 -11.68 -17.79
N LEU A 578 -19.48 -12.36 -17.49
CA LEU A 578 -20.35 -11.98 -16.37
C LEU A 578 -19.61 -12.13 -15.03
N PHE A 579 -18.99 -13.27 -14.77
CA PHE A 579 -18.14 -13.51 -13.60
C PHE A 579 -16.85 -14.24 -14.00
N PRO A 580 -15.67 -13.64 -13.73
CA PRO A 580 -15.47 -12.48 -12.84
C PRO A 580 -15.54 -11.10 -13.50
N SER A 581 -15.38 -11.00 -14.82
CA SER A 581 -14.97 -9.75 -15.50
C SER A 581 -15.87 -8.54 -15.22
N LEU A 582 -17.16 -8.65 -15.53
CA LEU A 582 -18.14 -7.58 -15.36
C LEU A 582 -18.38 -7.30 -13.88
N THR A 583 -18.47 -8.33 -13.04
CA THR A 583 -18.64 -8.20 -11.59
C THR A 583 -17.53 -7.35 -10.98
N PHE A 584 -16.26 -7.67 -11.27
CA PHE A 584 -15.12 -6.90 -10.78
C PHE A 584 -15.07 -5.49 -11.36
N SER A 585 -15.49 -5.32 -12.61
CA SER A 585 -15.56 -4.01 -13.25
C SER A 585 -16.59 -3.09 -12.61
N MET A 586 -17.74 -3.63 -12.19
CA MET A 586 -18.80 -2.90 -11.51
C MET A 586 -18.47 -2.57 -10.05
N GLY A 587 -17.65 -3.38 -9.37
CA GLY A 587 -17.14 -3.05 -8.04
C GLY A 587 -16.11 -1.91 -8.05
N GLY A 588 -15.41 -1.72 -9.17
CA GLY A 588 -14.43 -0.66 -9.35
C GLY A 588 -13.34 -0.68 -8.26
N LYS A 589 -13.17 0.45 -7.56
CA LYS A 589 -12.17 0.61 -6.50
C LYS A 589 -12.53 -0.06 -5.17
N ALA A 590 -13.74 -0.63 -5.02
CA ALA A 590 -14.10 -1.42 -3.84
C ALA A 590 -13.44 -2.81 -3.82
N VAL A 591 -12.98 -3.28 -4.98
CA VAL A 591 -12.16 -4.49 -5.07
C VAL A 591 -10.84 -4.25 -4.36
N LEU A 592 -10.37 -5.21 -3.58
CA LEU A 592 -9.03 -5.18 -3.00
C LEU A 592 -8.16 -6.25 -3.67
N ASP A 593 -6.85 -6.01 -3.69
CA ASP A 593 -5.92 -6.80 -4.51
C ASP A 593 -5.26 -7.94 -3.77
N ASN A 594 -5.27 -7.96 -2.43
CA ASN A 594 -4.53 -8.93 -1.64
C ASN A 594 -5.30 -10.24 -1.58
N LEU A 595 -4.60 -11.37 -1.56
CA LEU A 595 -5.21 -12.69 -1.48
C LEU A 595 -6.13 -12.85 -0.25
N PRO A 596 -5.77 -12.36 0.95
CA PRO A 596 -6.62 -12.48 2.15
C PRO A 596 -7.87 -11.61 2.12
N ASP A 597 -7.99 -10.67 1.17
CA ASP A 597 -9.11 -9.74 1.15
C ASP A 597 -10.43 -10.47 0.84
N GLU A 598 -11.44 -10.18 1.65
CA GLU A 598 -12.81 -10.68 1.47
C GLU A 598 -13.72 -9.65 0.76
N PRO A 599 -14.79 -10.10 0.09
CA PRO A 599 -15.73 -9.19 -0.55
C PRO A 599 -16.47 -8.32 0.47
N ARG A 600 -16.49 -7.02 0.20
CA ARG A 600 -17.18 -6.03 1.05
C ARG A 600 -18.69 -6.22 1.06
N SER A 601 -19.32 -5.91 2.20
CA SER A 601 -20.77 -5.91 2.36
C SER A 601 -21.48 -4.96 1.40
N ASN A 602 -20.90 -3.77 1.16
CA ASN A 602 -21.36 -2.81 0.15
C ASN A 602 -20.38 -2.72 -1.02
N TYR A 603 -20.25 -3.81 -1.77
CA TYR A 603 -19.28 -3.95 -2.85
C TYR A 603 -19.48 -2.93 -3.99
N LEU A 604 -20.72 -2.53 -4.25
CA LEU A 604 -21.06 -1.60 -5.32
C LEU A 604 -21.10 -0.12 -4.88
N TRP A 605 -20.48 0.22 -3.74
CA TRP A 605 -20.56 1.58 -3.18
C TRP A 605 -20.07 2.66 -4.17
N PHE A 606 -18.93 2.45 -4.82
CA PHE A 606 -18.38 3.40 -5.81
C PHE A 606 -19.17 3.44 -7.13
N LEU A 607 -19.87 2.36 -7.48
CA LEU A 607 -20.79 2.38 -8.61
C LEU A 607 -22.02 3.23 -8.28
N LYS A 608 -22.56 3.05 -7.07
CA LYS A 608 -23.78 3.74 -6.60
C LYS A 608 -23.54 5.21 -6.27
N ASN A 609 -22.35 5.62 -5.87
CA ASN A 609 -22.06 6.98 -5.42
C ASN A 609 -20.92 7.61 -6.26
N PRO A 610 -21.12 7.78 -7.59
CA PRO A 610 -20.13 8.46 -8.40
C PRO A 610 -19.95 9.90 -7.95
N ASN A 611 -18.68 10.31 -7.89
CA ASN A 611 -18.23 11.64 -7.49
C ASN A 611 -18.68 12.04 -6.08
N ALA A 612 -18.84 11.05 -5.19
CA ALA A 612 -19.08 11.31 -3.76
C ALA A 612 -17.99 12.22 -3.16
N GLU A 613 -18.36 12.94 -2.10
CA GLU A 613 -17.44 13.81 -1.34
C GLU A 613 -16.19 13.03 -0.91
N LYS A 614 -15.04 13.69 -1.00
CA LYS A 614 -13.70 13.13 -0.84
C LYS A 614 -13.56 12.31 0.44
N TRP A 615 -13.85 12.91 1.59
CA TRP A 615 -13.66 12.26 2.89
C TRP A 615 -14.69 11.15 3.15
N ILE A 616 -15.91 11.27 2.64
CA ILE A 616 -16.90 10.17 2.67
C ILE A 616 -16.37 8.97 1.87
N ALA A 617 -15.84 9.19 0.66
CA ALA A 617 -15.30 8.14 -0.18
C ALA A 617 -14.06 7.48 0.44
N LEU A 618 -13.15 8.26 1.03
CA LEU A 618 -11.97 7.75 1.71
C LEU A 618 -12.34 6.96 2.97
N THR A 619 -13.20 7.49 3.83
CA THR A 619 -13.62 6.80 5.07
C THR A 619 -14.36 5.48 4.79
N ASN A 620 -14.99 5.34 3.62
CA ASN A 620 -15.58 4.07 3.21
C ASN A 620 -14.51 3.00 2.91
N LEU A 621 -13.35 3.39 2.38
CA LEU A 621 -12.32 2.46 1.93
C LEU A 621 -11.18 2.27 2.94
N ILE A 622 -10.72 3.35 3.56
CA ILE A 622 -9.48 3.45 4.32
C ILE A 622 -9.82 3.80 5.77
N PRO A 623 -9.54 2.90 6.74
CA PRO A 623 -9.78 3.16 8.16
C PRO A 623 -9.10 4.43 8.67
N ASP A 624 -7.87 4.69 8.20
CA ASP A 624 -7.03 5.82 8.64
C ASP A 624 -7.44 7.18 8.05
N ALA A 625 -8.40 7.22 7.11
CA ALA A 625 -8.83 8.46 6.47
C ALA A 625 -9.34 9.52 7.45
N LYS A 626 -9.90 9.11 8.61
CA LYS A 626 -10.33 10.04 9.65
C LYS A 626 -9.15 10.73 10.34
N ALA A 627 -8.04 10.01 10.53
CA ALA A 627 -6.81 10.58 11.08
C ALA A 627 -6.18 11.55 10.08
N TRP A 628 -6.14 11.20 8.80
CA TRP A 628 -5.66 12.09 7.74
C TRP A 628 -6.46 13.38 7.66
N LYS A 629 -7.80 13.29 7.70
CA LYS A 629 -8.67 14.47 7.73
C LYS A 629 -8.33 15.38 8.91
N TRP A 630 -8.17 14.80 10.09
CA TRP A 630 -7.85 15.57 11.28
C TRP A 630 -6.49 16.27 11.15
N LEU A 631 -5.46 15.59 10.64
CA LEU A 631 -4.13 16.19 10.41
C LEU A 631 -4.18 17.32 9.38
N ASP A 632 -4.91 17.12 8.28
CA ASP A 632 -5.13 18.14 7.25
C ASP A 632 -5.75 19.42 7.83
N GLU A 633 -6.67 19.27 8.79
CA GLU A 633 -7.37 20.38 9.47
C GLU A 633 -6.56 21.00 10.64
N ASN A 634 -5.68 20.25 11.33
CA ASN A 634 -5.10 20.66 12.63
C ASN A 634 -3.57 20.81 12.67
N LEU A 635 -2.85 20.41 11.62
CA LEU A 635 -1.40 20.66 11.52
C LEU A 635 -1.15 22.10 11.06
N ASN A 636 -0.28 22.87 11.71
CA ASN A 636 0.03 24.24 11.27
C ASN A 636 1.30 24.30 10.42
N GLU A 637 1.51 25.41 9.73
CA GLU A 637 2.77 25.67 9.02
C GLU A 637 3.97 25.60 9.98
N GLY A 638 5.01 24.88 9.56
CA GLY A 638 6.21 24.61 10.38
C GLY A 638 6.08 23.43 11.35
N GLU A 639 4.87 22.89 11.58
CA GLU A 639 4.66 21.70 12.41
C GLU A 639 4.75 20.41 11.58
N LYS A 640 5.39 19.37 12.13
CA LYS A 640 5.47 18.03 11.53
C LYS A 640 4.63 17.00 12.28
N VAL A 641 4.16 15.99 11.55
CA VAL A 641 3.67 14.72 12.11
C VAL A 641 4.70 13.62 11.89
N ALA A 642 5.09 12.93 12.97
CA ALA A 642 5.95 11.76 12.90
C ALA A 642 5.14 10.50 12.61
N THR A 643 5.50 9.75 11.57
CA THR A 643 4.75 8.55 11.19
C THR A 643 5.53 7.64 10.24
N ILE A 644 5.11 6.39 10.13
CA ILE A 644 5.48 5.48 9.03
C ILE A 644 4.42 5.54 7.91
N GLU A 645 3.25 6.14 8.17
CA GLU A 645 2.23 6.38 7.16
C GLU A 645 2.81 7.22 6.02
N ASN A 646 2.73 6.70 4.81
CA ASN A 646 3.36 7.28 3.63
C ASN A 646 2.35 7.78 2.60
N SER A 647 1.05 7.57 2.81
CA SER A 647 -0.03 8.10 1.98
C SER A 647 -0.24 9.59 2.24
N VAL A 648 0.74 10.38 1.81
CA VAL A 648 0.78 11.83 2.08
C VAL A 648 -0.18 12.65 1.22
N TYR A 649 -0.75 12.07 0.16
CA TYR A 649 -1.54 12.81 -0.85
C TYR A 649 -2.70 13.66 -0.30
N TYR A 650 -3.32 13.23 0.81
CA TYR A 650 -4.52 13.88 1.34
C TYR A 650 -4.29 14.80 2.54
N VAL A 651 -3.05 14.95 2.97
CA VAL A 651 -2.70 15.75 4.15
C VAL A 651 -1.82 16.91 3.69
N LYS A 652 -2.25 18.14 3.97
CA LYS A 652 -1.49 19.38 3.73
C LYS A 652 -0.90 19.47 2.32
N ASN A 653 -1.73 19.24 1.31
CA ASN A 653 -1.34 19.28 -0.11
C ASN A 653 -0.12 18.42 -0.46
N CYS A 654 0.11 17.32 0.29
CA CYS A 654 1.25 16.44 0.11
C CYS A 654 2.62 17.08 0.39
N GLY A 655 2.68 18.22 1.09
CA GLY A 655 3.93 18.91 1.41
C GLY A 655 4.83 18.02 2.29
N ASN A 656 6.00 17.63 1.77
CA ASN A 656 6.94 16.74 2.45
C ASN A 656 7.45 17.34 3.78
N GLU A 657 7.48 18.67 3.88
CA GLU A 657 7.87 19.44 5.05
C GLU A 657 6.96 19.22 6.28
N TYR A 658 5.75 18.70 6.10
CA TYR A 658 4.80 18.38 7.17
C TYR A 658 5.02 16.99 7.78
N PHE A 659 5.91 16.18 7.21
CA PHE A 659 6.12 14.80 7.63
C PHE A 659 7.51 14.61 8.22
N PHE A 660 7.56 13.80 9.27
CA PHE A 660 8.78 13.24 9.84
C PHE A 660 8.69 11.73 9.75
N TYR A 661 9.34 11.12 8.75
CA TYR A 661 9.22 9.69 8.53
C TYR A 661 9.99 8.91 9.60
N LEU A 662 9.28 8.13 10.42
CA LEU A 662 9.87 7.32 11.49
C LEU A 662 10.74 6.18 10.95
N ASP A 663 10.51 5.77 9.71
CA ASP A 663 11.32 4.86 8.92
C ASP A 663 12.26 5.60 7.93
N GLY A 664 12.45 6.91 8.12
CA GLY A 664 13.23 7.77 7.23
C GLY A 664 14.60 8.16 7.75
N TRP A 665 15.30 8.99 6.98
CA TRP A 665 16.69 9.36 7.26
C TRP A 665 16.82 10.27 8.48
N GLU A 666 15.86 11.17 8.68
CA GLU A 666 15.80 12.09 9.83
C GLU A 666 15.57 11.33 11.15
N ALA A 667 14.91 10.17 11.11
CA ALA A 667 14.59 9.38 12.30
C ALA A 667 15.74 8.49 12.79
N ARG A 668 16.87 8.37 12.08
CA ARG A 668 17.97 7.45 12.43
C ARG A 668 18.48 7.58 13.87
N GLN A 669 18.43 8.77 14.45
CA GLN A 669 18.86 8.98 15.85
C GLN A 669 17.89 8.33 16.85
N LEU A 670 16.59 8.30 16.54
CA LEU A 670 15.56 7.70 17.41
C LEU A 670 15.78 6.21 17.65
N TYR A 671 16.42 5.50 16.71
CA TYR A 671 16.77 4.09 16.86
C TYR A 671 17.80 3.84 17.97
N ASN A 672 18.53 4.87 18.41
CA ASN A 672 19.57 4.79 19.45
C ASN A 672 19.16 5.46 20.78
N ILE A 673 18.00 6.14 20.83
CA ILE A 673 17.53 6.81 22.04
C ILE A 673 16.53 5.90 22.76
N THR A 674 16.84 5.52 24.00
CA THR A 674 15.97 4.67 24.83
C THR A 674 15.21 5.44 25.91
N ASP A 675 15.67 6.65 26.27
CA ASP A 675 15.01 7.52 27.24
C ASP A 675 13.84 8.28 26.59
N PRO A 676 12.59 8.12 27.07
CA PRO A 676 11.42 8.77 26.48
C PRO A 676 11.47 10.30 26.55
N VAL A 677 12.13 10.89 27.55
CA VAL A 677 12.27 12.35 27.64
C VAL A 677 13.18 12.87 26.53
N ALA A 678 14.33 12.23 26.32
CA ALA A 678 15.23 12.54 25.20
C ALA A 678 14.55 12.33 23.83
N ILE A 679 13.71 11.30 23.67
CA ILE A 679 12.91 11.09 22.45
C ILE A 679 11.99 12.30 22.19
N ILE A 680 11.23 12.74 23.20
CA ILE A 680 10.33 13.91 23.07
C ILE A 680 11.13 15.17 22.72
N GLN A 681 12.28 15.38 23.37
CA GLN A 681 13.14 16.53 23.08
C GLN A 681 13.64 16.53 21.64
N TYR A 682 14.09 15.37 21.14
CA TYR A 682 14.53 15.21 19.76
C TYR A 682 13.40 15.49 18.75
N LEU A 683 12.22 14.91 18.97
CA LEU A 683 11.06 15.17 18.12
C LEU A 683 10.67 16.65 18.10
N ARG A 684 10.70 17.31 19.26
CA ARG A 684 10.42 18.76 19.36
C ARG A 684 11.48 19.60 18.67
N SER A 685 12.76 19.23 18.73
CA SER A 685 13.81 19.94 17.99
C SER A 685 13.65 19.82 16.48
N GLU A 686 13.00 18.76 16.01
CA GLU A 686 12.62 18.54 14.61
C GLU A 686 11.24 19.13 14.26
N ASN A 687 10.67 19.97 15.14
CA ASN A 687 9.33 20.57 15.02
C ASN A 687 8.18 19.56 14.90
N VAL A 688 8.36 18.33 15.38
CA VAL A 688 7.31 17.32 15.41
C VAL A 688 6.36 17.59 16.56
N LYS A 689 5.08 17.75 16.23
CA LYS A 689 4.01 18.01 17.20
C LYS A 689 3.17 16.77 17.50
N TYR A 690 2.96 15.92 16.50
CA TYR A 690 2.11 14.74 16.61
C TYR A 690 2.83 13.48 16.16
N VAL A 691 2.43 12.32 16.67
CA VAL A 691 2.78 11.01 16.14
C VAL A 691 1.51 10.34 15.62
N LEU A 692 1.54 9.82 14.39
CA LEU A 692 0.47 9.01 13.82
C LEU A 692 0.89 7.54 13.76
N ASP A 693 0.11 6.69 14.43
CA ASP A 693 0.25 5.23 14.43
C ASP A 693 -0.83 4.58 13.55
N VAL A 694 -0.39 3.80 12.57
CA VAL A 694 -1.25 3.13 11.58
C VAL A 694 -1.08 1.62 11.66
N ALA A 695 -2.20 0.90 11.54
CA ALA A 695 -2.24 -0.54 11.81
C ALA A 695 -1.29 -1.35 10.93
N TRP A 696 -1.22 -1.03 9.63
CA TRP A 696 -0.37 -1.74 8.69
C TRP A 696 1.14 -1.56 9.00
N ALA A 697 1.54 -0.43 9.58
CA ALA A 697 2.96 -0.16 9.89
C ALA A 697 3.47 -0.98 11.08
N ARG A 698 2.57 -1.39 12.00
CA ARG A 698 2.88 -2.37 13.05
C ARG A 698 3.20 -3.73 12.46
N GLU A 699 2.50 -4.04 11.37
CA GLU A 699 2.75 -5.11 10.41
C GLU A 699 4.21 -5.12 9.94
N HIS A 700 4.71 -3.94 9.56
CA HIS A 700 5.83 -3.73 8.63
C HIS A 700 7.23 -3.96 9.22
N GLY A 701 7.38 -4.07 10.55
CA GLY A 701 8.63 -4.44 11.23
C GLY A 701 9.40 -3.30 11.90
N HIS A 702 9.30 -2.06 11.40
CA HIS A 702 9.97 -0.91 12.04
C HIS A 702 9.48 -0.66 13.47
N PHE A 703 8.22 -0.98 13.78
CA PHE A 703 7.69 -0.82 15.13
C PHE A 703 8.35 -1.75 16.16
N ASP A 704 8.93 -2.88 15.73
CA ASP A 704 9.58 -3.85 16.60
C ASP A 704 10.97 -3.39 17.04
N ILE A 705 11.64 -2.58 16.22
CA ILE A 705 13.02 -2.14 16.42
C ILE A 705 13.15 -0.67 16.84
N LEU A 706 12.12 0.15 16.64
CA LEU A 706 12.13 1.56 17.03
C LEU A 706 11.80 1.72 18.53
N PRO A 707 12.74 2.15 19.40
CA PRO A 707 12.51 2.20 20.85
C PRO A 707 11.29 3.03 21.29
N MET A 708 11.01 4.13 20.57
CA MET A 708 9.89 5.02 20.85
C MET A 708 8.52 4.32 20.89
N THR A 709 8.32 3.25 20.11
CA THR A 709 7.00 2.61 20.00
C THR A 709 6.50 2.05 21.32
N ARG A 710 7.41 1.71 22.24
CA ARG A 710 7.09 1.31 23.61
C ARG A 710 6.44 2.42 24.41
N PHE A 711 6.65 3.68 24.04
CA PHE A 711 6.19 4.85 24.80
C PHE A 711 5.00 5.57 24.16
N LEU A 712 4.41 5.09 23.06
CA LEU A 712 3.23 5.68 22.39
C LEU A 712 1.93 5.56 23.22
N ARG A 713 1.93 6.22 24.38
CA ARG A 713 0.91 6.20 25.42
C ARG A 713 1.17 7.34 26.41
N PRO A 714 0.18 7.73 27.23
CA PRO A 714 0.41 8.63 28.36
C PRO A 714 1.47 8.08 29.34
N PRO A 715 2.16 8.96 30.09
CA PRO A 715 2.10 10.42 30.02
C PRO A 715 2.94 11.02 28.88
N TYR A 716 3.81 10.23 28.24
CA TYR A 716 4.77 10.70 27.25
C TYR A 716 4.13 11.14 25.93
N PHE A 717 3.21 10.33 25.41
CA PHE A 717 2.52 10.55 24.16
C PHE A 717 1.01 10.35 24.38
N PRO A 718 0.30 11.34 24.93
CA PRO A 718 -1.13 11.21 25.17
C PRO A 718 -1.92 11.21 23.86
N THR A 719 -2.92 10.33 23.76
CA THR A 719 -3.77 10.22 22.57
C THR A 719 -4.70 11.43 22.45
N ILE A 720 -4.78 12.00 21.25
CA ILE A 720 -5.70 13.09 20.90
C ILE A 720 -6.96 12.49 20.26
N VAL A 721 -6.80 11.79 19.13
CA VAL A 721 -7.91 11.22 18.36
C VAL A 721 -7.37 10.13 17.42
N ASN A 722 -8.12 9.03 17.20
CA ASN A 722 -7.85 8.02 16.15
C ASN A 722 -6.35 7.66 15.97
N ASN A 723 -5.67 7.17 17.02
CA ASN A 723 -4.24 6.80 17.00
C ASN A 723 -3.26 7.94 16.68
N ILE A 724 -3.69 9.20 16.82
CA ILE A 724 -2.83 10.38 16.81
C ILE A 724 -2.48 10.71 18.26
N TYR A 725 -1.19 10.85 18.52
CA TYR A 725 -0.62 11.16 19.82
C TYR A 725 0.06 12.53 19.81
N ASN A 726 0.00 13.25 20.93
CA ASN A 726 0.76 14.47 21.12
C ASN A 726 2.23 14.15 21.44
N VAL A 727 3.18 14.94 20.95
CA VAL A 727 4.61 14.81 21.31
C VAL A 727 4.87 15.48 22.66
N GLY A 728 5.00 14.66 23.69
CA GLY A 728 5.08 15.09 25.08
C GLY A 728 3.69 15.26 25.72
N PRO A 729 3.64 15.46 27.04
CA PRO A 729 2.39 15.67 27.76
C PRO A 729 1.66 16.91 27.23
N ILE A 730 0.34 16.91 27.37
CA ILE A 730 -0.47 18.11 27.13
C ILE A 730 -0.18 19.08 28.27
N GLU A 731 0.46 20.21 27.96
CA GLU A 731 0.82 21.20 28.96
C GLU A 731 -0.44 21.78 29.61
N THR A 732 -0.56 21.60 30.93
CA THR A 732 -1.55 22.26 31.76
C THR A 732 -0.84 23.01 32.88
N PRO A 733 -1.34 24.18 33.32
CA PRO A 733 -0.75 24.91 34.43
C PRO A 733 -0.63 24.09 35.71
N ILE A 734 -1.51 23.10 35.91
CA ILE A 734 -1.49 22.30 37.15
C ILE A 734 -0.37 21.24 37.16
N THR A 735 0.15 20.77 36.02
CA THR A 735 1.21 19.73 36.00
C THR A 735 2.59 20.25 35.59
N LYS A 736 2.69 21.51 35.17
CA LYS A 736 3.86 22.08 34.49
C LYS A 736 5.19 21.98 35.26
N ASN A 737 5.14 22.01 36.59
CA ASN A 737 6.35 22.12 37.42
C ASN A 737 6.84 20.78 38.00
N SER A 738 6.19 19.66 37.65
CA SER A 738 6.56 18.34 38.16
C SER A 738 7.93 17.88 37.64
N ARG A 739 8.73 17.24 38.50
CA ARG A 739 10.03 16.65 38.14
C ARG A 739 9.88 15.34 37.39
N ILE A 740 8.84 14.58 37.72
CA ILE A 740 8.40 13.38 37.01
C ILE A 740 7.36 13.77 35.96
N MET A 741 7.37 13.08 34.82
CA MET A 741 6.45 13.37 33.73
C MET A 741 5.00 13.08 34.14
N LEU A 742 4.13 14.09 34.01
CA LEU A 742 2.71 14.02 34.31
C LEU A 742 1.89 14.44 33.08
N SER A 743 0.75 13.79 32.86
CA SER A 743 -0.23 14.24 31.87
C SER A 743 -1.65 14.06 32.41
N ILE A 744 -2.56 14.96 32.04
CA ILE A 744 -4.00 14.75 32.23
C ILE A 744 -4.66 14.49 30.88
N ASN A 745 -5.85 13.89 30.89
CA ASN A 745 -6.73 13.92 29.71
C ASN A 745 -7.49 15.26 29.65
N GLN A 746 -8.13 15.56 28.52
CA GLN A 746 -8.89 16.80 28.37
C GLN A 746 -10.34 16.69 28.91
N LYS A 747 -10.93 15.49 28.88
CA LYS A 747 -12.35 15.31 29.19
C LYS A 747 -12.60 15.25 30.70
N GLY A 748 -13.51 16.10 31.19
CA GLY A 748 -13.93 16.12 32.60
C GLY A 748 -13.20 17.14 33.47
N TRP A 749 -12.24 17.86 32.89
CA TRP A 749 -11.57 19.01 33.52
C TRP A 749 -12.22 20.31 33.04
N SER A 750 -12.23 21.34 33.89
CA SER A 750 -12.57 22.70 33.47
C SER A 750 -11.43 23.32 32.68
N GLU A 751 -11.74 24.35 31.90
CA GLU A 751 -10.71 25.23 31.35
C GLU A 751 -9.87 25.87 32.48
N PRO A 752 -8.57 26.18 32.24
CA PRO A 752 -7.76 26.93 33.18
C PRO A 752 -8.38 28.29 33.50
N GLN A 753 -8.49 28.60 34.79
CA GLN A 753 -9.07 29.86 35.27
C GLN A 753 -8.27 30.43 36.45
N LEU A 754 -8.22 31.75 36.54
CA LEU A 754 -7.62 32.46 37.67
C LEU A 754 -8.60 32.47 38.83
N ILE A 755 -8.27 31.77 39.92
CA ILE A 755 -9.04 31.74 41.16
C ILE A 755 -8.16 32.31 42.27
N ASN A 756 -8.60 33.42 42.87
CA ASN A 756 -7.83 34.15 43.90
C ASN A 756 -6.39 34.49 43.44
N GLY A 757 -6.22 34.84 42.15
CA GLY A 757 -4.91 35.16 41.57
C GLY A 757 -4.02 33.96 41.25
N VAL A 758 -4.47 32.73 41.53
CA VAL A 758 -3.76 31.48 41.22
C VAL A 758 -4.42 30.82 40.02
N LEU A 759 -3.63 30.44 39.01
CA LEU A 759 -4.13 29.71 37.86
C LEU A 759 -4.45 28.27 38.28
N ALA A 760 -5.70 27.84 38.10
CA ALA A 760 -6.20 26.57 38.57
C ALA A 760 -7.14 25.91 37.54
N GLN A 761 -7.32 24.61 37.65
CA GLN A 761 -8.30 23.82 36.92
C GLN A 761 -9.13 23.00 37.89
N SER A 762 -10.38 22.74 37.54
CA SER A 762 -11.29 21.98 38.39
C SER A 762 -11.67 20.65 37.77
N VAL A 763 -11.72 19.60 38.58
CA VAL A 763 -12.45 18.37 38.25
C VAL A 763 -13.94 18.71 38.26
N ILE A 764 -14.63 18.46 37.14
CA ILE A 764 -16.06 18.76 37.00
C ILE A 764 -16.89 17.74 37.81
N ALA A 765 -17.79 18.24 38.63
CA ALA A 765 -18.68 17.43 39.46
C ALA A 765 -19.51 16.43 38.62
N GLY A 766 -19.66 15.21 39.12
CA GLY A 766 -20.41 14.13 38.47
C GLY A 766 -19.71 13.50 37.27
N SER A 767 -18.51 13.94 36.89
CA SER A 767 -17.76 13.40 35.76
C SER A 767 -16.89 12.21 36.18
N ASN A 768 -16.97 11.11 35.43
CA ASN A 768 -16.09 9.93 35.59
C ASN A 768 -14.95 9.89 34.58
N PHE A 769 -14.79 10.93 33.77
CA PHE A 769 -13.78 11.04 32.72
C PHE A 769 -12.40 11.57 33.15
N PRO A 770 -12.23 12.42 34.18
CA PRO A 770 -10.93 12.98 34.52
C PRO A 770 -9.88 11.90 34.80
N ARG A 771 -8.72 12.00 34.16
CA ARG A 771 -7.57 11.12 34.36
C ARG A 771 -6.30 11.92 34.60
N LEU A 772 -5.48 11.44 35.52
CA LEU A 772 -4.08 11.81 35.72
C LEU A 772 -3.20 10.59 35.43
N TYR A 773 -2.21 10.77 34.57
CA TYR A 773 -1.20 9.79 34.22
C TYR A 773 0.12 10.20 34.86
N VAL A 774 0.69 9.32 35.67
CA VAL A 774 1.92 9.57 36.42
C VAL A 774 2.96 8.55 35.96
N ASP A 775 4.10 9.03 35.48
CA ASP A 775 5.26 8.17 35.21
C ASP A 775 5.81 7.60 36.53
N THR A 776 5.89 6.28 36.64
CA THR A 776 6.28 5.59 37.88
C THR A 776 7.23 4.42 37.64
N PRO A 777 8.44 4.66 37.07
CA PRO A 777 9.46 3.62 36.97
C PRO A 777 9.91 3.14 38.36
N ASN A 778 9.79 3.99 39.38
CA ASN A 778 10.07 3.72 40.78
C ASN A 778 8.93 4.26 41.66
N LEU A 779 9.02 4.01 42.97
CA LEU A 779 8.09 4.57 43.94
C LEU A 779 8.07 6.10 43.87
N THR A 780 6.87 6.65 43.66
CA THR A 780 6.67 8.06 43.35
C THR A 780 5.63 8.64 44.30
N SER A 781 5.89 9.81 44.85
CA SER A 781 4.91 10.58 45.63
C SER A 781 4.28 11.61 44.73
N VAL A 782 2.95 11.71 44.77
CA VAL A 782 2.14 12.70 44.06
C VAL A 782 1.57 13.65 45.09
N GLU A 783 1.92 14.94 44.98
CA GLU A 783 1.38 16.02 45.79
C GLU A 783 0.35 16.81 44.97
N ILE A 784 -0.84 17.03 45.53
CA ILE A 784 -1.92 17.85 44.95
C ILE A 784 -2.15 19.06 45.83
N THR A 785 -2.00 20.26 45.26
CA THR A 785 -2.41 21.53 45.86
C THR A 785 -3.82 21.90 45.38
N TYR A 786 -4.78 22.01 46.30
CA TYR A 786 -6.19 22.22 46.02
C TYR A 786 -6.79 23.36 46.87
N LEU A 787 -7.88 23.96 46.38
CA LEU A 787 -8.62 24.98 47.11
C LEU A 787 -9.66 24.31 48.00
N ASP A 788 -9.52 24.47 49.32
CA ASP A 788 -10.38 23.84 50.32
C ASP A 788 -11.68 24.63 50.54
N THR A 789 -12.51 24.72 49.50
CA THR A 789 -13.82 25.39 49.52
C THR A 789 -14.94 24.38 49.29
N GLY A 790 -15.96 24.40 50.15
CA GLY A 790 -17.06 23.45 50.18
C GLY A 790 -16.78 22.21 51.04
N THR A 791 -17.76 21.30 51.11
CA THR A 791 -17.70 20.11 51.97
C THR A 791 -17.59 18.79 51.20
N ASP A 792 -17.58 18.84 49.86
CA ASP A 792 -17.47 17.65 49.02
C ASP A 792 -16.06 17.01 49.09
N LYS A 793 -15.92 15.79 48.55
CA LYS A 793 -14.66 15.04 48.51
C LYS A 793 -14.19 14.82 47.07
N LEU A 794 -12.87 14.67 46.89
CA LEU A 794 -12.29 14.10 45.68
C LEU A 794 -11.93 12.64 45.93
N SER A 795 -12.59 11.73 45.21
CA SER A 795 -12.17 10.34 45.13
C SER A 795 -11.13 10.19 44.02
N ILE A 796 -9.97 9.61 44.36
CA ILE A 796 -8.93 9.26 43.41
C ILE A 796 -8.88 7.73 43.35
N ASN A 797 -9.22 7.19 42.19
CA ASN A 797 -9.29 5.75 41.94
C ASN A 797 -8.08 5.33 41.10
N LEU A 798 -7.50 4.16 41.37
CA LEU A 798 -6.37 3.65 40.61
C LEU A 798 -6.84 2.59 39.61
N TYR A 799 -6.48 2.75 38.34
CA TYR A 799 -6.78 1.76 37.32
C TYR A 799 -5.70 0.67 37.27
N ASN A 800 -6.12 -0.59 37.45
CA ASN A 800 -5.26 -1.75 37.25
C ASN A 800 -5.30 -2.22 35.80
N GLN A 801 -4.26 -1.82 35.08
CA GLN A 801 -4.03 -2.13 33.66
C GLN A 801 -3.57 -3.56 33.36
N TYR A 802 -3.43 -4.43 34.37
CA TYR A 802 -3.16 -5.87 34.18
C TYR A 802 -4.43 -6.70 34.33
N SER A 803 -5.28 -6.39 35.32
CA SER A 803 -6.56 -7.08 35.51
C SER A 803 -7.76 -6.37 34.88
N ASN A 804 -7.55 -5.20 34.26
CA ASN A 804 -8.59 -4.31 33.76
C ASN A 804 -9.64 -3.93 34.82
N THR A 805 -9.23 -3.83 36.09
CA THR A 805 -10.09 -3.47 37.21
C THR A 805 -9.76 -2.07 37.75
N THR A 806 -10.66 -1.47 38.52
CA THR A 806 -10.43 -0.18 39.19
C THR A 806 -10.45 -0.38 40.70
N ILE A 807 -9.42 0.10 41.38
CA ILE A 807 -9.37 0.19 42.83
C ILE A 807 -10.02 1.53 43.20
N PHE A 808 -11.23 1.47 43.73
CA PHE A 808 -11.99 2.64 44.10
C PHE A 808 -11.50 3.23 45.43
N ASP A 809 -11.61 4.56 45.56
CA ASP A 809 -11.21 5.31 46.74
C ASP A 809 -9.77 4.98 47.19
N TYR A 810 -8.87 4.77 46.22
CA TYR A 810 -7.45 4.50 46.48
C TYR A 810 -6.82 5.59 47.37
N THR A 811 -7.17 6.85 47.10
CA THR A 811 -7.03 7.92 48.08
C THR A 811 -8.23 8.86 47.99
N VAL A 812 -8.54 9.54 49.09
CA VAL A 812 -9.67 10.47 49.18
C VAL A 812 -9.21 11.78 49.80
N ILE A 813 -9.43 12.89 49.08
CA ILE A 813 -9.18 14.23 49.61
C ILE A 813 -10.50 14.79 50.13
N GLN A 814 -10.63 14.87 51.46
CA GLN A 814 -11.82 15.40 52.12
C GLN A 814 -11.66 16.91 52.38
N LYS A 815 -12.55 17.72 51.79
CA LYS A 815 -12.58 19.16 52.07
C LYS A 815 -13.13 19.47 53.46
N LYS A 816 -12.67 20.58 54.03
CA LYS A 816 -13.06 21.12 55.35
C LYS A 816 -13.56 22.57 55.28
N ASP A 817 -13.81 23.08 54.08
CA ASP A 817 -14.35 24.42 53.81
C ASP A 817 -13.57 25.58 54.49
N THR A 818 -12.24 25.50 54.49
CA THR A 818 -11.39 26.56 55.08
C THR A 818 -11.15 27.75 54.15
N ASN A 819 -11.49 27.65 52.87
CA ASN A 819 -11.21 28.63 51.82
C ASN A 819 -9.72 28.95 51.62
N GLU A 820 -8.83 28.06 52.07
CA GLU A 820 -7.37 28.18 51.89
C GLU A 820 -6.85 27.14 50.89
N TRP A 821 -5.69 27.40 50.29
CA TRP A 821 -4.98 26.41 49.48
C TRP A 821 -4.30 25.38 50.40
N LYS A 822 -4.59 24.10 50.20
CA LYS A 822 -4.03 22.99 50.96
C LYS A 822 -3.32 22.00 50.06
N THR A 823 -2.42 21.22 50.64
CA THR A 823 -1.72 20.13 49.96
C THR A 823 -2.18 18.78 50.50
N CYS A 824 -2.15 17.77 49.64
CA CYS A 824 -2.31 16.37 49.99
C CYS A 824 -1.37 15.54 49.13
N ASP A 825 -0.60 14.69 49.79
CA ASP A 825 0.35 13.77 49.19
C ASP A 825 -0.14 12.33 49.31
N PHE A 826 0.21 11.51 48.32
CA PHE A 826 -0.01 10.07 48.34
C PHE A 826 1.00 9.37 47.43
N LEU A 827 1.22 8.08 47.64
CA LEU A 827 2.09 7.29 46.78
C LEU A 827 1.38 6.83 45.51
N ALA A 828 2.06 6.95 44.37
CA ALA A 828 1.73 6.29 43.13
C ALA A 828 2.58 5.01 43.01
N PRO A 829 1.96 3.82 42.81
CA PRO A 829 2.71 2.57 42.78
C PRO A 829 3.59 2.47 41.54
N ALA A 830 4.69 1.72 41.66
CA ALA A 830 5.52 1.40 40.52
C ALA A 830 4.75 0.49 39.56
N SER A 831 4.92 0.71 38.25
CA SER A 831 4.33 -0.11 37.21
C SER A 831 5.36 -0.57 36.21
N GLU A 832 5.31 -1.84 35.80
CA GLU A 832 6.19 -2.33 34.74
C GLU A 832 5.85 -1.76 33.36
N LYS A 833 4.64 -1.23 33.18
CA LYS A 833 4.27 -0.46 31.98
C LYS A 833 4.84 0.98 32.00
N GLY A 834 5.49 1.37 33.09
CA GLY A 834 6.17 2.66 33.27
C GLY A 834 5.29 3.78 33.82
N TYR A 835 3.97 3.62 33.90
CA TYR A 835 3.07 4.67 34.41
C TYR A 835 1.85 4.08 35.12
N VAL A 836 1.17 4.92 35.91
CA VAL A 836 -0.14 4.63 36.50
C VAL A 836 -1.21 5.59 36.01
N GLU A 837 -2.44 5.09 35.89
CA GLU A 837 -3.63 5.88 35.57
C GLU A 837 -4.49 6.06 36.82
N LEU A 838 -4.71 7.33 37.19
CA LEU A 838 -5.53 7.74 38.33
C LEU A 838 -6.80 8.45 37.83
N ALA A 839 -7.96 7.95 38.20
CA ALA A 839 -9.26 8.51 37.86
C ALA A 839 -9.79 9.40 38.98
N PHE A 840 -10.00 10.68 38.68
CA PHE A 840 -10.46 11.67 39.64
C PHE A 840 -11.97 11.82 39.54
N HIS A 841 -12.67 11.81 40.67
CA HIS A 841 -14.12 11.97 40.73
C HIS A 841 -14.52 12.91 41.87
N ALA A 842 -15.16 14.02 41.50
CA ALA A 842 -15.86 14.90 42.42
C ALA A 842 -17.37 14.67 42.27
N TYR A 843 -18.11 14.61 43.38
CA TYR A 843 -19.48 14.07 43.37
C TYR A 843 -20.52 15.14 43.06
N TYR A 844 -20.52 16.22 43.85
CA TYR A 844 -21.57 17.23 43.87
C TYR A 844 -21.03 18.62 43.52
N GLU A 845 -19.77 18.90 43.85
CA GLU A 845 -19.14 20.21 43.64
C GLU A 845 -17.85 20.06 42.83
N ASN A 846 -17.50 21.09 42.07
CA ASN A 846 -16.24 21.09 41.34
C ASN A 846 -15.06 21.08 42.34
N PHE A 847 -14.02 20.30 42.03
CA PHE A 847 -12.83 20.20 42.86
C PHE A 847 -11.65 20.93 42.21
N THR A 848 -11.28 22.08 42.76
CA THR A 848 -10.27 22.98 42.19
C THR A 848 -8.86 22.63 42.62
N ILE A 849 -7.97 22.45 41.65
CA ILE A 849 -6.55 22.12 41.80
C ILE A 849 -5.71 23.23 41.17
N SER A 850 -4.70 23.72 41.88
CA SER A 850 -3.71 24.67 41.34
C SER A 850 -2.43 23.99 40.89
N ARG A 851 -2.05 22.87 41.52
CA ARG A 851 -0.78 22.20 41.26
C ARG A 851 -0.85 20.70 41.56
N ILE A 852 -0.20 19.91 40.73
CA ILE A 852 0.05 18.48 40.88
C ILE A 852 1.54 18.28 40.57
N GLU A 853 2.30 17.77 41.52
CA GLU A 853 3.72 17.48 41.37
C GLU A 853 3.99 16.03 41.74
N ALA A 854 4.90 15.40 41.01
CA ALA A 854 5.38 14.06 41.30
C ALA A 854 6.90 14.07 41.50
N VAL A 855 7.34 13.40 42.56
CA VAL A 855 8.76 13.27 42.93
C VAL A 855 9.09 11.82 43.31
N PRO A 856 10.29 11.34 42.95
CA PRO A 856 10.75 10.03 43.42
C PRO A 856 10.84 10.03 44.95
N VAL A 857 10.41 8.93 45.57
CA VAL A 857 10.51 8.78 47.03
C VAL A 857 11.82 8.10 47.40
N GLN A 858 12.59 8.75 48.26
CA GLN A 858 13.76 8.18 48.92
C GLN A 858 13.54 8.29 50.44
N SER A 859 13.13 7.19 51.07
CA SER A 859 12.94 7.12 52.52
C SER A 859 13.68 5.90 53.05
N GLN A 860 14.49 6.11 54.10
CA GLN A 860 15.30 5.06 54.70
C GLN A 860 14.43 3.87 55.13
N GLY A 861 14.77 2.65 54.68
CA GLY A 861 14.04 1.42 54.97
C GLY A 861 12.68 1.27 54.29
N LYS A 862 12.35 2.13 53.31
CA LYS A 862 11.15 2.05 52.47
C LYS A 862 11.58 2.07 51.01
N VAL A 863 11.64 0.90 50.37
CA VAL A 863 12.31 0.69 49.07
C VAL A 863 11.38 0.11 48.02
N SER A 864 11.75 0.25 46.75
CA SER A 864 11.09 -0.42 45.63
C SER A 864 11.77 -1.77 45.33
N LEU A 865 11.08 -2.66 44.61
CA LEU A 865 11.64 -3.93 44.15
C LEU A 865 12.92 -3.78 43.32
N CYS A 866 13.06 -2.66 42.60
CA CYS A 866 14.23 -2.38 41.72
C CYS A 866 15.40 -1.73 42.47
N SER A 867 15.22 -1.39 43.74
CA SER A 867 16.19 -0.65 44.57
C SER A 867 16.33 -1.27 45.95
N LEU A 868 16.35 -2.61 46.02
CA LEU A 868 16.42 -3.32 47.30
C LEU A 868 17.68 -2.93 48.08
N GLU A 869 17.47 -2.51 49.32
CA GLU A 869 18.53 -2.24 50.28
C GLU A 869 18.63 -3.39 51.27
N ARG A 870 19.78 -3.50 51.94
CA ARG A 870 20.03 -4.55 52.94
C ARG A 870 19.77 -4.10 54.37
N GLU A 871 19.72 -2.79 54.61
CA GLU A 871 19.70 -2.21 55.95
C GLU A 871 18.28 -2.04 56.47
N MET A 872 18.05 -2.43 57.72
CA MET A 872 16.80 -2.17 58.42
C MET A 872 16.82 -0.79 59.08
N THR A 873 15.67 -0.14 59.13
CA THR A 873 15.52 1.17 59.80
C THR A 873 14.78 1.03 61.13
N ASN A 874 15.19 1.82 62.13
CA ASN A 874 14.41 2.05 63.36
C ASN A 874 13.51 3.30 63.27
N ALA A 875 13.40 3.92 62.08
CA ALA A 875 12.44 4.99 61.83
C ALA A 875 10.98 4.51 61.90
N THR A 876 10.76 3.19 61.93
CA THR A 876 9.48 2.54 62.17
C THR A 876 9.49 1.79 63.51
N PHE A 877 8.31 1.62 64.11
CA PHE A 877 8.13 0.82 65.32
C PHE A 877 7.02 -0.22 65.12
N PRO A 878 7.36 -1.54 65.11
CA PRO A 878 8.71 -2.12 65.23
C PRO A 878 9.65 -1.75 64.05
N PRO A 879 10.98 -1.93 64.17
CA PRO A 879 11.93 -1.67 63.08
C PRO A 879 11.65 -2.55 61.86
N THR A 880 11.74 -1.98 60.66
CA THR A 880 11.36 -2.68 59.42
C THR A 880 12.30 -2.41 58.25
N LEU A 881 12.23 -3.28 57.25
CA LEU A 881 12.48 -2.96 55.84
C LEU A 881 11.18 -3.18 55.06
N MET A 882 10.59 -2.11 54.54
CA MET A 882 9.35 -2.15 53.75
C MET A 882 9.70 -2.10 52.26
N VAL A 883 9.17 -3.05 51.50
CA VAL A 883 9.32 -3.18 50.06
C VAL A 883 7.96 -3.02 49.40
N TYR A 884 7.77 -1.98 48.60
CA TYR A 884 6.55 -1.79 47.83
C TYR A 884 6.54 -2.73 46.63
N LEU A 885 5.56 -3.63 46.59
CA LEU A 885 5.39 -4.54 45.45
C LEU A 885 4.74 -3.77 44.28
N PRO A 886 5.06 -4.13 43.02
CA PRO A 886 4.37 -3.58 41.87
C PRO A 886 2.88 -3.95 41.90
N LEU A 887 2.09 -3.33 41.03
CA LEU A 887 0.68 -3.70 40.88
C LEU A 887 0.52 -5.16 40.44
N LEU A 888 -0.11 -5.99 41.28
CA LEU A 888 -0.23 -7.44 41.08
C LEU A 888 -1.55 -7.83 40.40
N ALA A 889 -1.50 -8.85 39.56
CA ALA A 889 -2.64 -9.50 38.93
C ALA A 889 -3.15 -10.68 39.78
N ASP A 890 -4.28 -11.27 39.40
CA ASP A 890 -4.75 -12.49 40.07
C ASP A 890 -3.83 -13.68 39.77
N ASN A 891 -3.62 -14.54 40.76
CA ASN A 891 -2.85 -15.79 40.66
C ASN A 891 -1.34 -15.65 40.35
N GLU A 892 -0.75 -14.45 40.41
CA GLU A 892 0.71 -14.33 40.42
C GLU A 892 1.27 -14.93 41.72
N THR A 893 2.43 -15.58 41.64
CA THR A 893 3.13 -16.15 42.79
C THR A 893 4.27 -15.23 43.20
N VAL A 894 4.20 -14.71 44.42
CA VAL A 894 5.27 -13.95 45.07
C VAL A 894 6.07 -14.92 45.94
N MET A 895 7.36 -15.05 45.66
CA MET A 895 8.30 -15.82 46.49
C MET A 895 9.31 -14.86 47.11
N VAL A 896 9.50 -14.99 48.42
CA VAL A 896 10.44 -14.20 49.22
C VAL A 896 11.38 -15.15 49.95
N GLN A 897 12.67 -14.98 49.73
CA GLN A 897 13.74 -15.66 50.46
C GLN A 897 14.54 -14.62 51.24
N THR A 898 14.90 -14.96 52.48
CA THR A 898 15.61 -14.05 53.38
C THR A 898 16.85 -14.70 53.98
N ASP A 899 17.92 -13.91 54.14
CA ASP A 899 19.02 -14.21 55.06
C ASP A 899 19.13 -13.07 56.08
N SER A 900 18.76 -13.41 57.32
CA SER A 900 18.67 -12.54 58.49
C SER A 900 19.94 -12.52 59.34
N PHE A 901 20.99 -13.27 58.94
CA PHE A 901 22.25 -13.39 59.69
C PHE A 901 22.05 -13.82 61.16
N GLY A 902 21.02 -14.64 61.42
CA GLY A 902 20.71 -15.20 62.74
C GLY A 902 19.78 -14.34 63.61
N LYS A 903 19.27 -13.20 63.10
CA LYS A 903 18.27 -12.38 63.78
C LYS A 903 16.85 -12.92 63.61
N GLU A 904 16.00 -12.78 64.62
CA GLU A 904 14.58 -13.11 64.49
C GLU A 904 13.84 -12.01 63.72
N ILE A 905 13.31 -12.40 62.55
CA ILE A 905 12.52 -11.52 61.68
C ILE A 905 11.18 -12.18 61.31
N SER A 906 10.24 -11.39 60.83
CA SER A 906 9.05 -11.89 60.13
C SER A 906 8.91 -11.26 58.75
N VAL A 907 8.50 -12.08 57.77
CA VAL A 907 8.12 -11.66 56.42
C VAL A 907 6.60 -11.53 56.39
N GLU A 908 6.10 -10.33 56.18
CA GLU A 908 4.67 -10.01 56.24
C GLU A 908 4.26 -9.32 54.93
N ILE A 909 3.12 -9.68 54.36
CA ILE A 909 2.54 -8.98 53.22
C ILE A 909 1.24 -8.37 53.69
N PHE A 910 1.14 -7.04 53.58
CA PHE A 910 -0.06 -6.28 53.87
C PHE A 910 -0.71 -5.79 52.58
N GLU A 911 -2.05 -5.76 52.56
CA GLU A 911 -2.83 -5.17 51.49
C GLU A 911 -2.73 -3.64 51.51
N GLY A 912 -2.60 -3.07 50.31
CA GLY A 912 -2.45 -1.63 50.09
C GLY A 912 -1.01 -1.14 50.14
N VAL A 913 -0.88 0.18 49.99
CA VAL A 913 0.39 0.91 50.02
C VAL A 913 0.49 1.63 51.35
N ILE A 914 1.39 1.16 52.21
CA ILE A 914 1.65 1.79 53.52
C ILE A 914 2.34 3.13 53.26
N GLN A 915 1.73 4.22 53.71
CA GLN A 915 2.18 5.54 53.37
C GLN A 915 3.53 5.88 54.05
N PRO A 916 4.35 6.78 53.49
CA PRO A 916 5.66 7.11 54.04
C PRO A 916 5.61 7.61 55.49
N TRP A 917 4.54 8.28 55.90
CA TRP A 917 4.33 8.76 57.27
C TRP A 917 3.76 7.72 58.25
N GLU A 918 3.32 6.56 57.77
CA GLU A 918 2.92 5.45 58.65
C GLU A 918 4.17 4.78 59.22
N THR A 919 4.60 5.25 60.38
CA THR A 919 5.82 4.79 61.08
C THR A 919 5.52 3.77 62.17
N THR A 920 4.26 3.61 62.58
CA THR A 920 3.82 2.59 63.54
C THR A 920 2.34 2.27 63.31
N LYS A 921 1.83 1.17 63.88
CA LYS A 921 0.42 0.78 63.85
C LYS A 921 -0.22 0.63 62.47
N TRP A 922 0.56 0.49 61.40
CA TRP A 922 0.03 0.26 60.05
C TRP A 922 -0.86 -1.00 59.98
N TRP A 923 -0.60 -2.00 60.82
CA TRP A 923 -1.43 -3.21 60.92
C TRP A 923 -2.85 -2.96 61.46
N GLU A 924 -3.13 -1.80 62.06
CA GLU A 924 -4.50 -1.41 62.46
C GLU A 924 -5.31 -0.92 61.25
N HIS A 925 -4.64 -0.50 60.16
CA HIS A 925 -5.26 0.09 58.97
C HIS A 925 -5.13 -0.77 57.70
N HIS A 926 -4.19 -1.72 57.69
CA HIS A 926 -3.91 -2.59 56.55
C HIS A 926 -4.15 -4.06 56.90
N GLU A 927 -4.80 -4.81 56.01
CA GLU A 927 -5.04 -6.24 56.19
C GLU A 927 -3.76 -7.06 55.95
N LEU A 928 -3.40 -7.94 56.89
CA LEU A 928 -2.31 -8.89 56.71
C LEU A 928 -2.78 -10.08 55.85
N VAL A 929 -2.25 -10.20 54.64
CA VAL A 929 -2.68 -11.24 53.67
C VAL A 929 -1.78 -12.47 53.65
N ALA A 930 -0.52 -12.34 54.05
CA ALA A 930 0.42 -13.46 54.14
C ALA A 930 1.52 -13.18 55.16
N ARG A 931 2.02 -14.22 55.83
CA ARG A 931 3.10 -14.10 56.82
C ARG A 931 3.94 -15.37 56.94
N SER A 932 5.24 -15.21 57.20
CA SER A 932 6.17 -16.26 57.63
C SER A 932 7.09 -15.74 58.74
N PRO A 933 7.24 -16.43 59.89
CA PRO A 933 6.53 -17.66 60.26
C PRO A 933 5.05 -17.41 60.58
N SER A 934 4.23 -18.46 60.52
CA SER A 934 2.81 -18.38 60.90
C SER A 934 2.66 -18.13 62.40
N LEU A 935 1.67 -17.32 62.78
CA LEU A 935 1.32 -17.10 64.19
C LEU A 935 1.00 -18.44 64.90
N PRO A 936 1.33 -18.59 66.20
CA PRO A 936 1.72 -17.55 67.16
C PRO A 936 3.22 -17.18 67.17
N THR A 937 4.04 -17.77 66.32
CA THR A 937 5.47 -17.43 66.23
C THR A 937 5.64 -16.03 65.62
N TYR A 938 6.24 -15.11 66.37
CA TYR A 938 6.36 -13.71 65.93
C TYR A 938 7.57 -13.46 65.01
N GLY A 939 8.67 -14.19 65.20
CA GLY A 939 9.89 -14.10 64.39
C GLY A 939 10.63 -15.45 64.32
N GLN A 940 11.46 -15.61 63.29
CA GLN A 940 12.35 -16.76 63.10
C GLN A 940 13.60 -16.29 62.34
N ALA A 941 14.72 -17.00 62.44
CA ALA A 941 15.86 -16.80 61.55
C ALA A 941 15.57 -17.36 60.15
N ASN A 942 15.83 -16.55 59.12
CA ASN A 942 15.72 -16.89 57.68
C ASN A 942 14.34 -17.40 57.21
N PRO A 943 13.20 -16.80 57.60
CA PRO A 943 11.89 -17.19 57.11
C PRO A 943 11.76 -16.95 55.60
N SER A 944 11.15 -17.90 54.89
CA SER A 944 10.74 -17.75 53.49
C SER A 944 9.23 -17.70 53.37
N LEU A 945 8.72 -16.99 52.36
CA LEU A 945 7.28 -16.88 52.08
C LEU A 945 7.01 -17.20 50.61
N VAL A 946 6.00 -18.03 50.35
CA VAL A 946 5.43 -18.24 49.01
C VAL A 946 3.95 -17.94 49.12
N TRP A 947 3.47 -16.97 48.33
CA TRP A 947 2.10 -16.49 48.41
C TRP A 947 1.51 -16.31 47.01
N LYS A 948 0.25 -16.72 46.84
CA LYS A 948 -0.53 -16.48 45.62
C LYS A 948 -1.39 -15.25 45.81
N THR A 949 -1.24 -14.33 44.86
CA THR A 949 -1.83 -13.00 44.90
C THR A 949 -3.30 -13.01 44.47
N LYS A 950 -4.08 -12.10 45.08
CA LYS A 950 -5.28 -11.52 44.44
C LYS A 950 -4.87 -10.21 43.79
N SER A 951 -5.56 -9.78 42.75
CA SER A 951 -5.25 -8.53 42.08
C SER A 951 -5.39 -7.35 43.05
N GLY A 952 -4.33 -6.55 43.17
CA GLY A 952 -4.27 -5.49 44.17
C GLY A 952 -2.87 -4.93 44.35
N LEU A 953 -2.74 -4.04 45.33
CA LEU A 953 -1.47 -3.48 45.78
C LEU A 953 -1.09 -4.09 47.12
N TYR A 954 0.20 -4.29 47.33
CA TYR A 954 0.69 -4.91 48.55
C TYR A 954 2.02 -4.31 48.96
N THR A 955 2.23 -4.21 50.26
CA THR A 955 3.50 -3.83 50.86
C THR A 955 4.09 -5.04 51.56
N LEU A 956 5.26 -5.49 51.11
CA LEU A 956 6.04 -6.52 51.77
C LEU A 956 6.84 -5.87 52.90
N ILE A 957 6.75 -6.41 54.11
CA ILE A 957 7.40 -5.87 55.30
C ILE A 957 8.26 -6.96 55.92
N ILE A 958 9.54 -6.66 56.08
CA ILE A 958 10.42 -7.45 56.92
C ILE A 958 10.48 -6.74 58.26
N THR A 959 9.92 -7.37 59.29
CA THR A 959 9.88 -6.80 60.64
C THR A 959 10.95 -7.45 61.51
N LEU A 960 11.82 -6.65 62.12
CA LEU A 960 12.77 -7.12 63.11
C LEU A 960 12.04 -7.39 64.44
N ARG A 961 12.26 -8.57 65.02
CA ARG A 961 11.67 -8.96 66.31
C ARG A 961 12.69 -8.92 67.46
N ASP A 962 13.99 -8.96 67.13
CA ASP A 962 15.09 -8.71 68.06
C ASP A 962 15.31 -7.22 68.38
N GLU A 963 16.18 -6.93 69.36
CA GLU A 963 16.67 -5.57 69.61
C GLU A 963 17.40 -5.02 68.37
N TYR A 964 17.06 -3.77 68.02
CA TYR A 964 17.67 -3.07 66.90
C TYR A 964 19.13 -2.70 67.17
N ALA A 965 20.00 -2.99 66.20
CA ALA A 965 21.37 -2.51 66.15
C ALA A 965 21.59 -1.72 64.85
N GLN A 966 22.49 -0.72 64.86
CA GLN A 966 22.75 0.13 63.68
C GLN A 966 23.26 -0.65 62.46
N ASP A 967 23.76 -1.87 62.64
CA ASP A 967 24.23 -2.77 61.59
C ASP A 967 23.21 -3.87 61.22
N ALA A 968 21.96 -3.77 61.69
CA ALA A 968 20.90 -4.75 61.38
C ALA A 968 20.63 -4.83 59.87
N LYS A 969 20.87 -6.01 59.30
CA LYS A 969 20.78 -6.27 57.86
C LYS A 969 19.98 -7.52 57.54
N VAL A 970 19.34 -7.51 56.38
CA VAL A 970 18.67 -8.67 55.78
C VAL A 970 18.96 -8.70 54.28
N ASP A 971 19.44 -9.83 53.77
CA ASP A 971 19.52 -10.04 52.32
C ASP A 971 18.19 -10.61 51.83
N LEU A 972 17.60 -9.98 50.81
CA LEU A 972 16.29 -10.33 50.25
C LEU A 972 16.42 -10.76 48.79
N GLN A 973 15.78 -11.88 48.46
CA GLN A 973 15.48 -12.26 47.08
C GLN A 973 13.98 -12.38 46.91
N ILE A 974 13.42 -11.57 46.01
CA ILE A 974 11.99 -11.53 45.71
C ILE A 974 11.81 -11.87 44.23
N SER A 975 10.97 -12.85 43.94
CA SER A 975 10.59 -13.19 42.56
C SER A 975 9.08 -13.25 42.44
N ILE A 976 8.55 -12.62 41.39
CA ILE A 976 7.13 -12.60 41.05
C ILE A 976 6.98 -13.34 39.72
N GLY A 977 6.17 -14.39 39.67
CA GLY A 977 6.00 -15.23 38.47
C GLY A 977 4.60 -15.80 38.32
N GLY A 978 4.19 -16.06 37.08
CA GLY A 978 2.85 -16.56 36.72
C GLY A 978 2.47 -16.15 35.29
N THR A 979 1.37 -16.68 34.75
CA THR A 979 0.79 -16.19 33.49
C THR A 979 0.05 -14.89 33.74
N ARG A 980 0.53 -13.79 33.13
CA ARG A 980 -0.16 -12.50 33.06
C ARG A 980 -1.07 -12.38 31.86
#